data_AF-A0A5N5TKH0-F1
#
_entry.id   AF-A0A5N5TKH0-F1
#
_cell.length_a   1.000
_cell.length_b   1.000
_cell.length_c   1.000
_cell.angle_alpha   90.00
_cell.angle_beta   90.00
_cell.angle_gamma   90.00
#
_symmetry.space_group_name_H-M   'P 1'
#
loop_
_entity.id
_entity.type
_entity.pdbx_description
1 polymer ?
#
loop_
_entity_poly.entity_id
_entity_poly.type
_entity_poly.pdbx_seq_one_letter_code
_entity_poly.pdbx_strand_id
1 'polypeptide(L)'
;MSAVDLSRVKVHEADACLVLANKYCQDPDAEDAANIMRVISIKNYSDDIRVIIQLMQYHNKAYLLNIPSWDWKRGDDVICLAELKLGFIAQSCLAPGFSTMMANLFAMRSYKTSPDMQAWQNDYLCGTGCEMYTETLSSSFVSMTFPQASELCFAKLKLLLLAIEVKNEDHTDSKIAINPKATKIQQNTQGFFIAQSADEVKRAWHYCKACHDDIKDETLIKKCKCKNYKSDIESDLYSVTYTPPEVPKRHVNNIRVANQNSAQQPMMNATKPIVNKKNSTKQENAVTSPNQGYNRPTSRNSGTGNGSNNGGLTVGIADDQAKDFDFEKTEMKYDSTGMFHWCPARSLEDCILDRNQAAMTVLNGHVVVCLFADPDSPLIGLRNLVMPLRASNFHYHELKHVVIVGSVDYIRREWKMLQNLPKISVLNGSPLSRADLRAVNVNLCDMCVILSAKVPSNDDPTLADKEAILASLNIKAMTFDDTIGVLSQNPSGAPGDTVSPLGSPIVLQRRGSVYGANVPMITELINDSNVQFLDQDDDDDPDTELYLTQPFACGTAFAVSVLDSLMSTTYFNQNALTLIRSLITGGATPELELILAEGAGLRGGYRLFDLSYSCILLFIFTAITPETISNRDRCRVGQISLYDGPLGQFGEGGKYGDLFTGALRNYGMLCIGLYRCLMPKFRDTSSSCDASSKRYVITNPPDDFTLLPTDQVFVLMQFDPGLEYKPNRGDAVKDDNS
;
A
#
# COMPACT_ATOMS: atom_id res chain seq x y z
N MET A 1 -30.81 5.59 -5.04
CA MET A 1 -31.46 5.51 -6.38
C MET A 1 -32.78 6.26 -6.41
N SER A 2 -33.78 5.92 -5.60
CA SER A 2 -34.98 6.76 -5.48
C SER A 2 -34.67 8.06 -4.72
N ALA A 3 -34.90 9.21 -5.35
CA ALA A 3 -34.69 10.54 -4.73
C ALA A 3 -35.68 10.82 -3.58
N VAL A 4 -36.83 10.13 -3.54
CA VAL A 4 -37.80 10.22 -2.43
C VAL A 4 -37.20 9.64 -1.15
N ASP A 5 -36.42 8.55 -1.26
CA ASP A 5 -35.74 7.94 -0.12
C ASP A 5 -34.55 8.79 0.35
N LEU A 6 -33.80 9.42 -0.57
CA LEU A 6 -32.72 10.38 -0.23
C LEU A 6 -33.26 11.62 0.51
N SER A 7 -34.44 12.10 0.10
CA SER A 7 -35.16 13.16 0.82
C SER A 7 -35.63 12.69 2.20
N ARG A 8 -36.17 11.47 2.33
CA ARG A 8 -36.62 10.90 3.61
C ARG A 8 -35.49 10.75 4.63
N VAL A 9 -34.28 10.40 4.19
CA VAL A 9 -33.09 10.30 5.08
C VAL A 9 -32.30 11.61 5.19
N LYS A 10 -32.82 12.72 4.63
CA LYS A 10 -32.20 14.07 4.68
C LYS A 10 -30.73 14.10 4.24
N VAL A 11 -30.41 13.54 3.07
CA VAL A 11 -29.04 13.57 2.53
C VAL A 11 -28.44 14.99 2.49
N HIS A 12 -29.26 16.02 2.25
CA HIS A 12 -28.83 17.43 2.24
C HIS A 12 -28.53 18.05 3.63
N GLU A 13 -28.80 17.33 4.73
CA GLU A 13 -28.39 17.69 6.11
C GLU A 13 -27.32 16.72 6.66
N ALA A 14 -26.89 15.73 5.87
CA ALA A 14 -25.94 14.72 6.30
C ALA A 14 -24.48 15.15 6.03
N ASP A 15 -23.60 14.88 6.99
CA ASP A 15 -22.17 15.19 6.93
C ASP A 15 -21.44 14.38 5.82
N ALA A 16 -21.70 13.07 5.78
CA ALA A 16 -21.18 12.18 4.74
C ALA A 16 -22.15 11.02 4.43
N CYS A 17 -21.94 10.38 3.27
CA CYS A 17 -22.61 9.14 2.89
C CYS A 17 -21.60 7.99 2.75
N LEU A 18 -21.82 6.90 3.51
CA LEU A 18 -20.98 5.70 3.50
C LEU A 18 -21.63 4.62 2.62
N VAL A 19 -20.96 4.24 1.53
CA VAL A 19 -21.40 3.19 0.60
C VAL A 19 -20.58 1.93 0.83
N LEU A 20 -21.18 0.94 1.49
CA LEU A 20 -20.59 -0.37 1.78
C LEU A 20 -20.82 -1.36 0.62
N ALA A 21 -19.86 -2.24 0.39
CA ALA A 21 -19.90 -3.27 -0.65
C ALA A 21 -20.01 -4.69 -0.05
N ASN A 22 -20.75 -5.58 -0.70
CA ASN A 22 -20.78 -6.98 -0.29
C ASN A 22 -19.47 -7.71 -0.69
N LYS A 23 -18.58 -7.92 0.28
CA LYS A 23 -17.29 -8.62 0.09
C LYS A 23 -17.42 -10.07 -0.40
N TYR A 24 -18.55 -10.71 -0.14
CA TYR A 24 -18.80 -12.13 -0.45
C TYR A 24 -19.78 -12.28 -1.63
N CYS A 25 -19.74 -11.36 -2.59
CA CYS A 25 -20.50 -11.43 -3.83
C CYS A 25 -19.89 -12.44 -4.83
N GLN A 26 -20.73 -12.98 -5.72
CA GLN A 26 -20.29 -13.91 -6.76
C GLN A 26 -19.63 -13.20 -7.97
N ASP A 27 -20.02 -11.96 -8.20
CA ASP A 27 -19.48 -11.08 -9.24
C ASP A 27 -19.08 -9.74 -8.60
N PRO A 28 -17.78 -9.51 -8.34
CA PRO A 28 -17.27 -8.26 -7.79
C PRO A 28 -17.50 -7.04 -8.68
N ASP A 29 -17.48 -7.21 -10.01
CA ASP A 29 -17.65 -6.12 -10.97
C ASP A 29 -19.11 -5.65 -11.02
N ALA A 30 -20.07 -6.57 -10.85
CA ALA A 30 -21.49 -6.24 -10.75
C ALA A 30 -21.86 -5.49 -9.46
N GLU A 31 -21.29 -5.87 -8.30
CA GLU A 31 -21.52 -5.14 -7.04
C GLU A 31 -20.81 -3.77 -7.04
N ASP A 32 -19.60 -3.66 -7.62
CA ASP A 32 -18.93 -2.37 -7.83
C ASP A 32 -19.75 -1.46 -8.74
N ALA A 33 -20.26 -1.96 -9.88
CA ALA A 33 -21.13 -1.20 -10.77
C ALA A 33 -22.42 -0.75 -10.06
N ALA A 34 -23.01 -1.60 -9.22
CA ALA A 34 -24.14 -1.22 -8.39
C ALA A 34 -23.79 -0.11 -7.38
N ASN A 35 -22.61 -0.15 -6.77
CA ASN A 35 -22.11 0.88 -5.84
C ASN A 35 -21.79 2.21 -6.53
N ILE A 36 -21.16 2.19 -7.71
CA ILE A 36 -20.95 3.40 -8.54
C ILE A 36 -22.30 4.04 -8.90
N MET A 37 -23.32 3.23 -9.26
CA MET A 37 -24.67 3.74 -9.52
C MET A 37 -25.40 4.23 -8.25
N ARG A 38 -25.05 3.73 -7.05
CA ARG A 38 -25.48 4.30 -5.76
C ARG A 38 -24.86 5.71 -5.58
N VAL A 39 -23.57 5.88 -5.83
CA VAL A 39 -22.85 7.18 -5.74
C VAL A 39 -23.38 8.22 -6.73
N ILE A 40 -23.55 7.86 -8.01
CA ILE A 40 -24.12 8.75 -9.04
C ILE A 40 -25.52 9.23 -8.60
N SER A 41 -26.33 8.35 -8.01
CA SER A 41 -27.64 8.72 -7.48
C SER A 41 -27.59 9.65 -6.27
N ILE A 42 -26.51 9.66 -5.49
CA ILE A 42 -26.34 10.55 -4.32
C ILE A 42 -25.88 11.92 -4.80
N LYS A 43 -24.81 11.99 -5.61
CA LYS A 43 -24.28 13.25 -6.15
C LYS A 43 -25.31 13.99 -7.00
N ASN A 44 -26.06 13.30 -7.87
CA ASN A 44 -27.17 13.90 -8.64
C ASN A 44 -28.33 14.45 -7.79
N TYR A 45 -28.36 14.22 -6.48
CA TYR A 45 -29.33 14.80 -5.54
C TYR A 45 -28.71 15.88 -4.64
N SER A 46 -27.41 15.77 -4.34
CA SER A 46 -26.61 16.76 -3.61
C SER A 46 -25.15 16.60 -4.03
N ASP A 47 -24.62 17.56 -4.80
CA ASP A 47 -23.25 17.49 -5.31
C ASP A 47 -22.20 17.70 -4.21
N ASP A 48 -22.53 18.53 -3.21
CA ASP A 48 -21.61 18.99 -2.17
C ASP A 48 -21.37 17.96 -1.04
N ILE A 49 -22.20 16.91 -0.89
CA ILE A 49 -22.03 15.91 0.18
C ILE A 49 -20.76 15.08 -0.01
N ARG A 50 -20.03 14.82 1.08
CA ARG A 50 -18.88 13.89 1.10
C ARG A 50 -19.35 12.44 0.93
N VAL A 51 -18.78 11.70 -0.02
CA VAL A 51 -19.12 10.30 -0.27
C VAL A 51 -17.91 9.39 -0.12
N ILE A 52 -18.00 8.41 0.78
CA ILE A 52 -16.95 7.40 1.02
C ILE A 52 -17.48 6.04 0.54
N ILE A 53 -16.81 5.42 -0.42
CA ILE A 53 -17.26 4.19 -1.10
C ILE A 53 -16.22 3.07 -0.99
N GLN A 54 -16.68 1.87 -0.64
CA GLN A 54 -15.93 0.63 -0.85
C GLN A 54 -16.07 0.17 -2.29
N LEU A 55 -14.94 -0.23 -2.91
CA LEU A 55 -14.92 -1.00 -4.15
C LEU A 55 -14.13 -2.30 -3.94
N MET A 56 -14.56 -3.37 -4.59
CA MET A 56 -13.83 -4.62 -4.65
C MET A 56 -12.59 -4.48 -5.54
N GLN A 57 -12.78 -3.98 -6.77
CA GLN A 57 -11.78 -3.99 -7.83
C GLN A 57 -11.14 -2.61 -8.08
N TYR A 58 -9.89 -2.63 -8.53
CA TYR A 58 -9.14 -1.39 -8.79
C TYR A 58 -9.52 -0.71 -10.11
N HIS A 59 -9.81 -1.46 -11.18
CA HIS A 59 -10.19 -0.84 -12.47
C HIS A 59 -11.53 -0.09 -12.39
N ASN A 60 -12.47 -0.53 -11.55
CA ASN A 60 -13.76 0.13 -11.36
C ASN A 60 -13.64 1.53 -10.72
N LYS A 61 -12.54 1.79 -9.98
CA LYS A 61 -12.21 3.10 -9.40
C LYS A 61 -12.14 4.22 -10.44
N ALA A 62 -11.69 3.90 -11.66
CA ALA A 62 -11.60 4.88 -12.75
C ALA A 62 -12.98 5.46 -13.14
N TYR A 63 -14.08 4.73 -12.95
CA TYR A 63 -15.42 5.24 -13.26
C TYR A 63 -15.89 6.34 -12.30
N LEU A 64 -15.43 6.35 -11.06
CA LEU A 64 -15.75 7.41 -10.09
C LEU A 64 -15.06 8.74 -10.46
N LEU A 65 -13.81 8.67 -10.94
CA LEU A 65 -13.05 9.84 -11.41
C LEU A 65 -13.65 10.51 -12.66
N ASN A 66 -14.62 9.85 -13.33
CA ASN A 66 -15.36 10.41 -14.47
C ASN A 66 -16.66 11.12 -14.05
N ILE A 67 -17.02 11.13 -12.76
CA ILE A 67 -18.19 11.83 -12.23
C ILE A 67 -17.83 13.31 -12.02
N PRO A 68 -18.53 14.30 -12.62
CA PRO A 68 -18.12 15.70 -12.54
C PRO A 68 -18.26 16.31 -11.14
N SER A 69 -19.12 15.74 -10.29
CA SER A 69 -19.36 16.14 -8.90
C SER A 69 -18.52 15.36 -7.88
N TRP A 70 -17.52 14.60 -8.33
CA TRP A 70 -16.60 13.85 -7.46
C TRP A 70 -15.33 14.67 -7.21
N ASP A 71 -15.10 15.04 -5.95
CA ASP A 71 -14.01 15.94 -5.56
C ASP A 71 -13.22 15.38 -4.36
N TRP A 72 -12.06 14.79 -4.65
CA TRP A 72 -11.16 14.23 -3.64
C TRP A 72 -10.63 15.27 -2.65
N LYS A 73 -10.61 16.57 -3.01
CA LYS A 73 -10.21 17.64 -2.07
C LYS A 73 -11.26 17.85 -0.98
N ARG A 74 -12.54 17.54 -1.26
CA ARG A 74 -13.65 17.56 -0.29
C ARG A 74 -13.75 16.26 0.54
N GLY A 75 -12.90 15.29 0.28
CA GLY A 75 -12.92 13.99 0.97
C GLY A 75 -13.88 12.98 0.36
N ASP A 76 -14.24 13.11 -0.93
CA ASP A 76 -14.80 11.98 -1.66
C ASP A 76 -13.71 10.90 -1.79
N ASP A 77 -13.84 9.83 -0.98
CA ASP A 77 -12.80 8.82 -0.73
C ASP A 77 -13.20 7.45 -1.29
N VAL A 78 -12.25 6.74 -1.90
CA VAL A 78 -12.46 5.37 -2.41
C VAL A 78 -11.56 4.37 -1.69
N ILE A 79 -12.19 3.44 -0.98
CA ILE A 79 -11.54 2.32 -0.28
C ILE A 79 -11.62 1.10 -1.20
N CYS A 80 -10.60 0.94 -2.05
CA CYS A 80 -10.48 -0.21 -2.94
C CYS A 80 -9.86 -1.40 -2.18
N LEU A 81 -10.64 -2.44 -1.94
CA LEU A 81 -10.24 -3.59 -1.12
C LEU A 81 -9.11 -4.39 -1.78
N ALA A 82 -9.13 -4.60 -3.10
CA ALA A 82 -8.01 -5.25 -3.82
C ALA A 82 -6.72 -4.40 -3.81
N GLU A 83 -6.82 -3.06 -3.85
CA GLU A 83 -5.66 -2.16 -3.74
C GLU A 83 -5.02 -2.28 -2.34
N LEU A 84 -5.85 -2.18 -1.30
CA LEU A 84 -5.38 -2.18 0.09
C LEU A 84 -4.87 -3.55 0.53
N LYS A 85 -5.63 -4.63 0.29
CA LYS A 85 -5.25 -6.02 0.61
C LYS A 85 -3.88 -6.36 0.03
N LEU A 86 -3.71 -6.19 -1.29
CA LEU A 86 -2.48 -6.58 -1.97
C LEU A 86 -1.34 -5.62 -1.65
N GLY A 87 -1.62 -4.34 -1.34
CA GLY A 87 -0.64 -3.40 -0.81
C GLY A 87 -0.08 -3.80 0.57
N PHE A 88 -0.93 -4.22 1.52
CA PHE A 88 -0.47 -4.70 2.83
C PHE A 88 0.36 -5.99 2.70
N ILE A 89 -0.10 -6.94 1.87
CA ILE A 89 0.64 -8.18 1.60
C ILE A 89 2.00 -7.88 0.91
N ALA A 90 2.04 -6.92 -0.03
CA ALA A 90 3.28 -6.49 -0.67
C ALA A 90 4.28 -5.87 0.31
N GLN A 91 3.83 -5.01 1.24
CA GLN A 91 4.71 -4.47 2.28
C GLN A 91 5.17 -5.57 3.26
N SER A 92 4.33 -6.57 3.59
CA SER A 92 4.77 -7.74 4.37
C SER A 92 5.80 -8.60 3.64
N CYS A 93 5.87 -8.59 2.30
CA CYS A 93 6.98 -9.21 1.55
C CYS A 93 8.31 -8.43 1.67
N LEU A 94 8.28 -7.18 2.12
CA LEU A 94 9.45 -6.35 2.42
C LEU A 94 9.82 -6.43 3.90
N ALA A 95 8.81 -6.43 4.79
CA ALA A 95 8.93 -6.50 6.24
C ALA A 95 7.83 -7.40 6.85
N PRO A 96 8.08 -8.72 7.05
CA PRO A 96 7.12 -9.65 7.64
C PRO A 96 6.45 -9.13 8.92
N GLY A 97 5.13 -9.26 9.02
CA GLY A 97 4.33 -8.72 10.13
C GLY A 97 3.85 -7.27 9.96
N PHE A 98 4.34 -6.52 8.97
CA PHE A 98 3.92 -5.13 8.75
C PHE A 98 2.40 -4.99 8.51
N SER A 99 1.78 -5.94 7.80
CA SER A 99 0.33 -5.98 7.60
C SER A 99 -0.45 -6.02 8.93
N THR A 100 0.00 -6.80 9.91
CA THR A 100 -0.60 -6.88 11.25
C THR A 100 -0.38 -5.58 12.03
N MET A 101 0.83 -5.02 11.98
CA MET A 101 1.15 -3.75 12.64
C MET A 101 0.21 -2.63 12.17
N MET A 102 0.01 -2.52 10.85
CA MET A 102 -0.91 -1.54 10.28
C MET A 102 -2.38 -1.87 10.56
N ALA A 103 -2.81 -3.13 10.45
CA ALA A 103 -4.19 -3.54 10.72
C ALA A 103 -4.64 -3.26 12.16
N ASN A 104 -3.71 -3.28 13.11
CA ASN A 104 -3.96 -2.89 14.49
C ASN A 104 -4.09 -1.36 14.64
N LEU A 105 -3.30 -0.57 13.91
CA LEU A 105 -3.25 0.89 14.00
C LEU A 105 -4.51 1.65 13.52
N PHE A 106 -5.41 0.99 12.78
CA PHE A 106 -6.68 1.57 12.31
C PHE A 106 -7.94 0.85 12.82
N ALA A 107 -7.79 -0.22 13.61
CA ALA A 107 -8.89 -0.87 14.30
C ALA A 107 -8.98 -0.34 15.74
N MET A 108 -10.04 0.42 16.07
CA MET A 108 -10.24 0.96 17.42
C MET A 108 -10.41 -0.16 18.44
N ARG A 109 -9.50 -0.28 19.42
CA ARG A 109 -9.47 -1.40 20.38
C ARG A 109 -9.05 -0.98 21.79
N SER A 110 -9.87 -1.35 22.79
CA SER A 110 -9.49 -1.21 24.19
C SER A 110 -8.71 -2.44 24.67
N TYR A 111 -7.40 -2.31 24.89
CA TYR A 111 -6.59 -3.38 25.47
C TYR A 111 -6.86 -3.58 26.97
N LYS A 112 -6.68 -4.82 27.46
CA LYS A 112 -6.69 -5.17 28.89
C LYS A 112 -5.62 -6.21 29.16
N THR A 113 -4.45 -5.78 29.61
CA THR A 113 -3.39 -6.66 30.10
C THR A 113 -3.84 -7.38 31.38
N SER A 114 -3.53 -8.67 31.53
CA SER A 114 -3.74 -9.42 32.76
C SER A 114 -2.47 -10.17 33.19
N PRO A 115 -2.25 -10.41 34.49
CA PRO A 115 -1.10 -11.16 34.97
C PRO A 115 -1.17 -12.66 34.62
N ASP A 116 -2.35 -13.14 34.22
CA ASP A 116 -2.62 -14.54 33.87
C ASP A 116 -2.39 -14.83 32.37
N MET A 117 -2.34 -13.79 31.53
CA MET A 117 -2.02 -13.90 30.09
C MET A 117 -0.53 -14.16 29.85
N GLN A 118 -0.21 -14.80 28.71
CA GLN A 118 1.18 -15.04 28.34
C GLN A 118 1.93 -13.73 28.10
N ALA A 119 3.24 -13.70 28.38
CA ALA A 119 4.04 -12.48 28.28
C ALA A 119 3.99 -11.82 26.89
N TRP A 120 4.02 -12.64 25.82
CA TRP A 120 3.93 -12.14 24.44
C TRP A 120 2.54 -11.55 24.13
N GLN A 121 1.47 -12.07 24.72
CA GLN A 121 0.11 -11.54 24.56
C GLN A 121 -0.01 -10.17 25.22
N ASN A 122 0.59 -9.97 26.40
CA ASN A 122 0.61 -8.67 27.06
C ASN A 122 1.44 -7.63 26.28
N ASP A 123 2.64 -8.00 25.79
CA ASP A 123 3.47 -7.15 24.92
C ASP A 123 2.70 -6.77 23.63
N TYR A 124 2.07 -7.75 22.97
CA TYR A 124 1.26 -7.56 21.76
C TYR A 124 0.04 -6.66 22.01
N LEU A 125 -0.73 -6.92 23.07
CA LEU A 125 -1.95 -6.18 23.43
C LEU A 125 -1.67 -4.70 23.68
N CYS A 126 -0.53 -4.36 24.31
CA CYS A 126 -0.10 -2.98 24.47
C CYS A 126 0.06 -2.27 23.10
N GLY A 127 0.63 -2.98 22.12
CA GLY A 127 0.71 -2.50 20.73
C GLY A 127 -0.62 -2.49 19.97
N THR A 128 -1.62 -3.31 20.35
CA THR A 128 -2.97 -3.24 19.76
C THR A 128 -3.79 -2.04 20.23
N GLY A 129 -3.43 -1.44 21.36
CA GLY A 129 -4.07 -0.23 21.88
C GLY A 129 -3.55 1.08 21.28
N CYS A 130 -2.66 1.01 20.28
CA CYS A 130 -2.12 2.17 19.60
C CYS A 130 -2.94 2.49 18.34
N GLU A 131 -3.34 3.74 18.16
CA GLU A 131 -4.14 4.23 17.03
C GLU A 131 -3.41 5.34 16.26
N MET A 132 -3.77 5.53 14.97
CA MET A 132 -3.28 6.63 14.14
C MET A 132 -4.12 7.91 14.30
N TYR A 133 -3.47 9.00 14.73
CA TYR A 133 -4.09 10.30 14.96
C TYR A 133 -3.42 11.42 14.15
N THR A 134 -4.16 12.51 13.95
CA THR A 134 -3.67 13.77 13.35
C THR A 134 -3.95 14.93 14.27
N GLU A 135 -2.94 15.76 14.53
CA GLU A 135 -3.05 16.99 15.33
C GLU A 135 -2.11 18.07 14.82
N THR A 136 -2.35 19.32 15.19
CA THR A 136 -1.50 20.44 14.78
C THR A 136 -0.29 20.56 15.71
N LEU A 137 0.91 20.73 15.14
CA LEU A 137 2.12 20.97 15.92
C LEU A 137 2.10 22.38 16.53
N SER A 138 2.52 22.51 17.80
CA SER A 138 2.57 23.84 18.45
C SER A 138 3.62 24.77 17.84
N SER A 139 3.48 26.06 18.12
CA SER A 139 4.44 27.09 17.71
C SER A 139 5.86 26.90 18.27
N SER A 140 6.07 25.98 19.23
CA SER A 140 7.42 25.64 19.72
C SER A 140 8.20 24.67 18.80
N PHE A 141 7.52 24.02 17.85
CA PHE A 141 8.17 23.15 16.85
C PHE A 141 8.58 23.89 15.57
N VAL A 142 8.09 25.11 15.36
CA VAL A 142 8.36 25.90 14.14
C VAL A 142 9.86 26.12 13.97
N SER A 143 10.34 25.95 12.73
CA SER A 143 11.76 25.97 12.34
C SER A 143 12.65 24.83 12.86
N MET A 144 12.16 23.91 13.71
CA MET A 144 12.86 22.65 14.00
C MET A 144 12.83 21.73 12.77
N THR A 145 13.84 20.87 12.61
CA THR A 145 13.79 19.80 11.61
C THR A 145 12.91 18.65 12.09
N PHE A 146 12.31 17.90 11.16
CA PHE A 146 11.47 16.75 11.50
C PHE A 146 12.15 15.74 12.46
N PRO A 147 13.43 15.34 12.29
CA PRO A 147 14.10 14.45 13.26
C PRO A 147 14.19 15.03 14.68
N GLN A 148 14.48 16.34 14.82
CA GLN A 148 14.53 17.02 16.13
C GLN A 148 13.16 17.07 16.81
N ALA A 149 12.10 17.29 16.03
CA ALA A 149 10.74 17.30 16.53
C ALA A 149 10.25 15.89 16.92
N SER A 150 10.55 14.87 16.10
CA SER A 150 10.15 13.49 16.38
C SER A 150 10.90 12.93 17.61
N GLU A 151 12.20 13.26 17.78
CA GLU A 151 12.93 12.98 19.01
C GLU A 151 12.27 13.62 20.25
N LEU A 152 11.89 14.90 20.17
CA LEU A 152 11.24 15.59 21.29
C LEU A 152 9.87 14.99 21.61
N CYS A 153 9.07 14.69 20.58
CA CYS A 153 7.78 14.03 20.72
C CYS A 153 7.91 12.65 21.38
N PHE A 154 8.87 11.83 20.94
CA PHE A 154 9.07 10.50 21.52
C PHE A 154 9.60 10.58 22.96
N ALA A 155 10.69 11.32 23.20
CA ALA A 155 11.35 11.36 24.49
C ALA A 155 10.53 12.07 25.59
N LYS A 156 9.93 13.24 25.30
CA LYS A 156 9.20 14.06 26.29
C LYS A 156 7.69 13.91 26.26
N LEU A 157 7.08 13.63 25.10
CA LEU A 157 5.62 13.55 24.98
C LEU A 157 5.10 12.10 24.90
N LYS A 158 5.99 11.10 24.74
CA LYS A 158 5.63 9.70 24.43
C LYS A 158 4.71 9.57 23.19
N LEU A 159 4.95 10.42 22.19
CA LEU A 159 4.21 10.44 20.93
C LEU A 159 5.15 10.08 19.77
N LEU A 160 4.80 9.05 19.00
CA LEU A 160 5.57 8.65 17.82
C LEU A 160 5.08 9.44 16.59
N LEU A 161 5.84 10.47 16.20
CA LEU A 161 5.57 11.29 15.01
C LEU A 161 6.09 10.59 13.73
N LEU A 162 5.18 10.13 12.87
CA LEU A 162 5.48 9.41 11.62
C LEU A 162 5.71 10.32 10.42
N ALA A 163 4.85 11.33 10.27
CA ALA A 163 4.75 12.15 9.06
C ALA A 163 4.26 13.57 9.39
N ILE A 164 4.45 14.49 8.45
CA ILE A 164 3.93 15.86 8.51
C ILE A 164 3.27 16.28 7.20
N GLU A 165 2.26 17.14 7.29
CA GLU A 165 1.68 17.86 6.16
C GLU A 165 2.65 18.97 5.70
N VAL A 166 3.10 18.91 4.45
CA VAL A 166 3.93 19.95 3.83
C VAL A 166 3.09 20.68 2.78
N LYS A 167 2.94 21.99 2.95
CA LYS A 167 2.20 22.86 2.02
C LYS A 167 3.17 23.39 0.97
N ASN A 168 2.79 23.31 -0.31
CA ASN A 168 3.56 23.88 -1.40
C ASN A 168 3.53 25.43 -1.35
N GLU A 169 4.45 26.08 -2.07
CA GLU A 169 4.62 27.54 -2.06
C GLU A 169 3.38 28.29 -2.60
N ASP A 170 2.64 27.69 -3.54
CA ASP A 170 1.35 28.22 -4.04
C ASP A 170 0.19 28.09 -3.03
N HIS A 171 0.37 27.37 -1.92
CA HIS A 171 -0.65 27.04 -0.91
C HIS A 171 -1.93 26.32 -1.42
N THR A 172 -1.96 25.89 -2.69
CA THR A 172 -3.10 25.21 -3.34
C THR A 172 -3.20 23.72 -3.07
N ASP A 173 -2.10 23.06 -2.69
CA ASP A 173 -2.02 21.64 -2.43
C ASP A 173 -1.06 21.29 -1.27
N SER A 174 -1.47 20.30 -0.48
CA SER A 174 -0.74 19.74 0.66
C SER A 174 -0.23 18.33 0.33
N LYS A 175 1.05 18.06 0.58
CA LYS A 175 1.69 16.74 0.39
C LYS A 175 2.04 16.15 1.76
N ILE A 176 1.58 14.92 2.03
CA ILE A 176 1.97 14.18 3.25
C ILE A 176 3.41 13.68 3.07
N ALA A 177 4.32 14.13 3.93
CA ALA A 177 5.73 13.74 3.93
C ALA A 177 6.04 12.79 5.08
N ILE A 178 6.36 11.53 4.74
CA ILE A 178 6.67 10.45 5.69
C ILE A 178 8.18 10.45 6.01
N ASN A 179 8.54 10.58 7.29
CA ASN A 179 9.93 10.71 7.79
C ASN A 179 10.89 11.59 6.91
N PRO A 180 10.57 12.87 6.67
CA PRO A 180 11.39 13.73 5.81
C PRO A 180 12.75 14.13 6.45
N LYS A 181 13.82 14.08 5.64
CA LYS A 181 15.22 14.36 6.04
C LYS A 181 15.45 15.72 6.70
N ALA A 182 15.19 16.79 5.94
CA ALA A 182 15.65 18.15 6.28
C ALA A 182 14.52 19.19 6.32
N THR A 183 13.27 18.77 6.09
CA THR A 183 12.10 19.65 6.12
C THR A 183 11.96 20.28 7.50
N LYS A 184 11.90 21.61 7.53
CA LYS A 184 11.58 22.37 8.74
C LYS A 184 10.07 22.45 8.91
N ILE A 185 9.61 22.30 10.14
CA ILE A 185 8.19 22.43 10.48
C ILE A 185 7.77 23.90 10.32
N GLN A 186 6.69 24.11 9.56
CA GLN A 186 6.06 25.40 9.34
C GLN A 186 5.04 25.68 10.45
N GLN A 187 4.51 26.90 10.49
CA GLN A 187 3.40 27.22 11.39
C GLN A 187 2.12 26.54 10.90
N ASN A 188 1.34 25.97 11.83
CA ASN A 188 0.10 25.23 11.54
C ASN A 188 0.30 24.01 10.60
N THR A 189 1.46 23.35 10.68
CA THR A 189 1.68 22.01 10.11
C THR A 189 0.90 20.95 10.93
N GLN A 190 0.09 20.14 10.24
CA GLN A 190 -0.48 18.93 10.83
C GLN A 190 0.59 17.82 10.92
N GLY A 191 0.71 17.18 12.08
CA GLY A 191 1.53 16.00 12.32
C GLY A 191 0.67 14.73 12.42
N PHE A 192 1.23 13.61 11.97
CA PHE A 192 0.61 12.28 12.04
C PHE A 192 1.31 11.45 13.09
N PHE A 193 0.56 11.01 14.09
CA PHE A 193 1.08 10.38 15.30
C PHE A 193 0.53 8.96 15.50
N ILE A 194 1.32 8.10 16.15
CA ILE A 194 0.83 6.93 16.87
C ILE A 194 0.83 7.25 18.37
N ALA A 195 -0.29 6.96 19.05
CA ALA A 195 -0.48 7.11 20.50
C ALA A 195 -1.58 6.16 20.99
N GLN A 196 -1.80 6.04 22.31
CA GLN A 196 -2.89 5.21 22.86
C GLN A 196 -4.23 5.94 22.97
N SER A 197 -4.23 7.28 22.89
CA SER A 197 -5.47 8.06 22.91
C SER A 197 -5.34 9.43 22.24
N ALA A 198 -6.46 9.95 21.71
CA ALA A 198 -6.51 11.29 21.12
C ALA A 198 -6.17 12.43 22.13
N ASP A 199 -6.38 12.20 23.43
CA ASP A 199 -6.04 13.18 24.48
C ASP A 199 -4.53 13.25 24.76
N GLU A 200 -3.79 12.15 24.59
CA GLU A 200 -2.33 12.16 24.61
C GLU A 200 -1.75 13.00 23.48
N VAL A 201 -2.34 12.94 22.28
CA VAL A 201 -1.80 13.65 21.10
C VAL A 201 -1.94 15.17 21.23
N LYS A 202 -2.97 15.65 21.93
CA LYS A 202 -3.15 17.08 22.27
C LYS A 202 -1.97 17.67 23.07
N ARG A 203 -1.13 16.82 23.70
CA ARG A 203 0.15 17.26 24.30
C ARG A 203 1.07 17.92 23.28
N ALA A 204 1.07 17.49 22.00
CA ALA A 204 1.86 18.08 20.93
C ALA A 204 1.41 19.51 20.58
N TRP A 205 0.09 19.78 20.61
CA TRP A 205 -0.47 21.12 20.40
C TRP A 205 -0.25 22.04 21.61
N HIS A 206 -0.31 21.49 22.83
CA HIS A 206 -0.12 22.24 24.07
C HIS A 206 1.34 22.42 24.50
N TYR A 207 2.30 21.69 23.91
CA TYR A 207 3.71 21.80 24.27
C TYR A 207 4.24 23.21 24.03
N CYS A 208 4.91 23.78 25.03
CA CYS A 208 5.52 25.10 24.94
C CYS A 208 6.87 25.06 25.63
N LYS A 209 7.97 25.25 24.88
CA LYS A 209 9.33 25.05 25.42
C LYS A 209 9.59 25.89 26.67
N ALA A 210 9.26 27.19 26.64
CA ALA A 210 9.46 28.10 27.78
C ALA A 210 8.53 27.84 28.98
N CYS A 211 7.45 27.08 28.81
CA CYS A 211 6.50 26.74 29.87
C CYS A 211 6.68 25.28 30.39
N HIS A 212 7.27 24.36 29.61
CA HIS A 212 7.27 22.91 29.88
C HIS A 212 8.62 22.17 29.73
N ASP A 213 9.76 22.83 29.45
CA ASP A 213 11.03 22.09 29.15
C ASP A 213 11.50 21.20 30.32
N ASP A 214 11.33 21.63 31.57
CA ASP A 214 11.80 20.90 32.77
C ASP A 214 10.80 19.84 33.29
N ILE A 215 9.63 19.69 32.65
CA ILE A 215 8.61 18.72 33.06
C ILE A 215 9.03 17.31 32.65
N LYS A 216 9.08 16.39 33.63
CA LYS A 216 9.29 14.95 33.40
C LYS A 216 7.96 14.20 33.26
N ASP A 217 6.96 14.56 34.05
CA ASP A 217 5.66 13.91 34.05
C ASP A 217 4.79 14.47 32.93
N GLU A 218 4.74 13.76 31.80
CA GLU A 218 3.99 14.06 30.59
C GLU A 218 2.50 14.42 30.81
N THR A 219 1.89 13.93 31.88
CA THR A 219 0.48 14.23 32.26
C THR A 219 0.27 15.65 32.77
N LEU A 220 1.34 16.39 33.07
CA LEU A 220 1.31 17.80 33.47
C LEU A 220 1.34 18.76 32.26
N ILE A 221 1.62 18.26 31.05
CA ILE A 221 1.70 19.05 29.82
C ILE A 221 0.28 19.44 29.36
N LYS A 222 -0.16 20.64 29.76
CA LYS A 222 -1.52 21.17 29.52
C LYS A 222 -1.45 22.58 28.92
N LYS A 223 -2.58 23.11 28.45
CA LYS A 223 -2.65 24.44 27.80
C LYS A 223 -2.01 25.53 28.66
N CYS A 224 -0.86 26.02 28.22
CA CYS A 224 -0.07 27.00 28.96
C CYS A 224 -0.64 28.43 28.87
N LYS A 225 -0.15 29.32 29.75
CA LYS A 225 -0.48 30.76 29.75
C LYS A 225 0.62 31.65 29.13
N CYS A 226 1.61 31.03 28.47
CA CYS A 226 2.71 31.74 27.79
C CYS A 226 2.12 32.68 26.69
N LYS A 227 2.54 33.96 26.63
CA LYS A 227 1.88 35.01 25.81
C LYS A 227 1.79 34.70 24.30
N ASN A 228 2.69 33.87 23.76
CA ASN A 228 2.69 33.46 22.35
C ASN A 228 1.48 32.57 21.96
N TYR A 229 0.53 32.32 22.86
CA TYR A 229 -0.78 31.71 22.55
C TYR A 229 -1.77 32.70 21.90
N LYS A 230 -1.51 34.01 21.88
CA LYS A 230 -2.22 34.93 20.96
C LYS A 230 -1.57 34.84 19.56
N SER A 231 -1.94 33.82 18.81
CA SER A 231 -2.07 33.94 17.35
C SER A 231 -3.34 34.75 17.05
N ASP A 232 -3.29 35.64 16.06
CA ASP A 232 -4.39 36.58 15.76
C ASP A 232 -5.61 35.88 15.11
N ILE A 233 -6.42 35.22 15.94
CA ILE A 233 -7.75 34.71 15.61
C ILE A 233 -8.71 35.26 16.66
N GLU A 234 -9.20 36.48 16.44
CA GLU A 234 -10.21 37.15 17.27
C GLU A 234 -11.43 37.53 16.41
N SER A 235 -11.96 36.53 15.67
CA SER A 235 -13.25 36.58 14.98
C SER A 235 -13.85 35.18 14.76
N ASP A 236 -14.96 34.92 15.45
CA ASP A 236 -16.09 34.06 15.08
C ASP A 236 -15.87 32.60 14.61
N LEU A 237 -15.87 31.66 15.56
CA LEU A 237 -16.85 30.56 15.53
C LEU A 237 -17.14 29.97 16.93
N TYR A 238 -18.27 29.27 17.08
CA TYR A 238 -18.80 28.82 18.36
C TYR A 238 -18.05 27.64 18.99
N SER A 239 -17.89 27.67 20.32
CA SER A 239 -17.46 26.52 21.11
C SER A 239 -18.62 25.51 21.31
N VAL A 240 -18.60 24.39 20.59
CA VAL A 240 -19.51 23.26 20.84
C VAL A 240 -18.92 22.38 21.94
N THR A 241 -19.31 22.64 23.18
CA THR A 241 -18.91 21.81 24.33
C THR A 241 -19.76 20.54 24.39
N TYR A 242 -19.22 19.41 23.94
CA TYR A 242 -19.90 18.11 24.05
C TYR A 242 -19.91 17.62 25.50
N THR A 243 -21.07 17.70 26.16
CA THR A 243 -21.41 16.88 27.32
C THR A 243 -22.27 15.69 26.89
N PRO A 244 -21.98 14.45 27.31
CA PRO A 244 -22.77 13.28 26.94
C PRO A 244 -24.21 13.37 27.52
N PRO A 245 -25.25 12.95 26.77
CA PRO A 245 -26.64 13.08 27.23
C PRO A 245 -27.03 11.99 28.24
N GLU A 246 -27.41 12.38 29.45
CA GLU A 246 -28.06 11.48 30.41
C GLU A 246 -29.49 11.12 29.98
N VAL A 247 -29.91 9.88 30.27
CA VAL A 247 -31.23 9.35 29.87
C VAL A 247 -32.36 9.88 30.80
N PRO A 248 -33.33 10.67 30.30
CA PRO A 248 -34.36 11.26 31.15
C PRO A 248 -35.40 10.23 31.60
N LYS A 249 -35.41 9.89 32.91
CA LYS A 249 -36.45 9.07 33.52
C LYS A 249 -37.78 9.84 33.57
N ARG A 250 -38.82 9.34 32.89
CA ARG A 250 -40.17 9.93 32.90
C ARG A 250 -40.78 9.88 34.31
N HIS A 251 -40.90 11.03 34.97
CA HIS A 251 -41.85 11.20 36.07
C HIS A 251 -43.24 11.50 35.54
N VAL A 252 -44.24 10.78 36.04
CA VAL A 252 -45.66 10.99 35.73
C VAL A 252 -46.25 11.96 36.76
N ASN A 253 -47.01 12.96 36.31
CA ASN A 253 -48.19 13.44 37.04
C ASN A 253 -49.15 14.22 36.13
N ASN A 254 -50.44 14.15 36.47
CA ASN A 254 -51.54 14.80 35.76
C ASN A 254 -51.85 16.20 36.35
N ILE A 255 -52.52 17.09 35.60
CA ILE A 255 -53.89 17.60 35.91
C ILE A 255 -54.39 18.71 34.94
N ARG A 256 -55.55 18.40 34.31
CA ARG A 256 -56.72 19.25 33.90
C ARG A 256 -56.59 20.54 33.05
N VAL A 257 -57.01 20.39 31.79
CA VAL A 257 -58.25 20.96 31.19
C VAL A 257 -58.49 22.49 31.21
N ALA A 258 -58.50 23.04 29.99
CA ALA A 258 -59.30 24.21 29.54
C ALA A 258 -60.20 23.80 28.34
N ASN A 259 -60.98 24.72 27.75
CA ASN A 259 -61.99 24.42 26.71
C ASN A 259 -62.35 25.65 25.84
N GLN A 260 -63.21 25.46 24.81
CA GLN A 260 -63.86 26.45 23.90
C GLN A 260 -62.98 26.94 22.72
N ASN A 261 -63.30 26.67 21.44
CA ASN A 261 -64.38 27.15 20.52
C ASN A 261 -63.97 28.43 19.74
N SER A 262 -64.32 28.68 18.46
CA SER A 262 -65.08 27.90 17.45
C SER A 262 -65.04 28.49 16.01
N ALA A 263 -64.98 27.59 15.01
CA ALA A 263 -65.74 27.57 13.74
C ALA A 263 -65.57 28.61 12.57
N GLN A 264 -65.94 28.09 11.37
CA GLN A 264 -66.40 28.72 10.11
C GLN A 264 -65.42 29.11 8.96
N GLN A 265 -65.84 28.72 7.75
CA GLN A 265 -65.34 29.10 6.41
C GLN A 265 -66.28 30.18 5.80
N PRO A 266 -66.07 30.68 4.55
CA PRO A 266 -66.75 30.01 3.42
C PRO A 266 -66.04 30.12 2.04
N MET A 267 -66.69 29.53 1.02
CA MET A 267 -66.51 29.79 -0.42
C MET A 267 -67.78 30.49 -0.97
N MET A 268 -68.00 30.85 -2.24
CA MET A 268 -67.35 30.60 -3.54
C MET A 268 -67.86 31.64 -4.56
N ASN A 269 -67.15 31.93 -5.67
CA ASN A 269 -67.70 31.96 -7.05
C ASN A 269 -66.75 32.55 -8.12
N ALA A 270 -67.11 32.40 -9.40
CA ALA A 270 -66.31 32.73 -10.58
C ALA A 270 -67.18 33.16 -11.77
N THR A 271 -66.56 33.71 -12.83
CA THR A 271 -67.22 33.93 -14.14
C THR A 271 -66.27 33.64 -15.31
N LYS A 272 -66.83 33.14 -16.42
CA LYS A 272 -66.21 32.96 -17.76
C LYS A 272 -67.01 33.86 -18.76
N PRO A 273 -67.03 33.67 -20.10
CA PRO A 273 -66.14 32.96 -21.04
C PRO A 273 -65.80 33.80 -22.29
N ILE A 274 -65.15 33.21 -23.30
CA ILE A 274 -65.66 33.12 -24.70
C ILE A 274 -64.87 32.05 -25.48
N VAL A 275 -65.38 31.58 -26.62
CA VAL A 275 -64.98 30.35 -27.33
C VAL A 275 -64.99 30.57 -28.84
N ASN A 276 -64.07 29.95 -29.61
CA ASN A 276 -64.45 29.43 -30.95
C ASN A 276 -63.58 28.30 -31.54
N LYS A 277 -64.11 27.67 -32.61
CA LYS A 277 -63.62 26.48 -33.37
C LYS A 277 -63.50 26.86 -34.87
N LYS A 278 -63.12 26.06 -35.89
CA LYS A 278 -62.88 24.62 -36.20
C LYS A 278 -61.99 24.61 -37.51
N ASN A 279 -61.50 23.56 -38.21
CA ASN A 279 -61.56 22.09 -38.18
C ASN A 279 -60.38 21.48 -39.03
N SER A 280 -60.36 20.16 -39.22
CA SER A 280 -59.89 19.32 -40.38
C SER A 280 -59.41 19.99 -41.70
N THR A 281 -58.52 19.40 -42.51
CA THR A 281 -58.63 18.04 -43.15
C THR A 281 -57.29 17.36 -43.55
N LYS A 282 -57.35 16.13 -44.10
CA LYS A 282 -56.25 15.26 -44.63
C LYS A 282 -55.77 15.74 -46.04
N GLN A 283 -54.78 15.18 -46.77
CA GLN A 283 -54.31 13.78 -46.90
C GLN A 283 -52.89 13.63 -47.56
N GLU A 284 -52.41 12.40 -47.73
CA GLU A 284 -51.06 11.88 -48.09
C GLU A 284 -50.44 12.33 -49.45
N ASN A 285 -49.11 12.57 -49.52
CA ASN A 285 -48.11 11.66 -50.13
C ASN A 285 -46.65 12.21 -50.33
N ALA A 286 -45.67 11.40 -49.91
CA ALA A 286 -44.38 11.04 -50.53
C ALA A 286 -43.24 12.04 -50.95
N VAL A 287 -42.00 11.48 -50.88
CA VAL A 287 -40.74 11.80 -51.61
C VAL A 287 -39.68 12.76 -51.00
N THR A 288 -38.43 12.24 -50.99
CA THR A 288 -37.09 12.88 -50.80
C THR A 288 -36.67 13.54 -49.47
N SER A 289 -35.60 12.97 -48.90
CA SER A 289 -34.63 13.63 -48.02
C SER A 289 -33.28 13.76 -48.74
N PRO A 290 -32.40 14.70 -48.37
CA PRO A 290 -30.97 14.61 -48.64
C PRO A 290 -30.17 14.37 -47.35
N ASN A 291 -29.31 13.35 -47.37
CA ASN A 291 -28.31 13.08 -46.33
C ASN A 291 -26.94 13.02 -47.03
N GLN A 292 -25.89 13.66 -46.50
CA GLN A 292 -24.54 13.57 -47.06
C GLN A 292 -23.48 13.39 -45.96
N GLY A 293 -22.89 12.19 -45.94
CA GLY A 293 -21.51 12.00 -45.53
C GLY A 293 -20.64 11.77 -46.78
N TYR A 294 -19.32 11.93 -46.67
CA TYR A 294 -18.39 11.69 -47.78
C TYR A 294 -17.50 10.47 -47.52
N ASN A 295 -17.40 9.61 -48.54
CA ASN A 295 -16.68 8.33 -48.46
C ASN A 295 -15.20 8.44 -48.82
N ARG A 296 -14.39 7.61 -48.16
CA ARG A 296 -13.01 7.28 -48.53
C ARG A 296 -13.03 6.24 -49.67
N PRO A 297 -12.38 6.47 -50.83
CA PRO A 297 -12.32 5.49 -51.90
C PRO A 297 -11.20 4.46 -51.68
N THR A 298 -11.44 3.24 -52.15
CA THR A 298 -10.41 2.21 -52.41
C THR A 298 -10.41 1.88 -53.90
N SER A 299 -9.23 1.61 -54.46
CA SER A 299 -9.11 0.94 -55.76
C SER A 299 -7.88 0.04 -55.76
N ARG A 300 -7.90 -0.98 -56.62
CA ARG A 300 -6.93 -2.07 -56.67
C ARG A 300 -6.89 -2.60 -58.09
N ASN A 301 -5.71 -2.65 -58.72
CA ASN A 301 -5.53 -3.41 -59.96
C ASN A 301 -4.06 -3.86 -60.13
N SER A 302 -3.83 -4.83 -61.01
CA SER A 302 -2.57 -5.60 -61.11
C SER A 302 -1.92 -5.46 -62.50
N GLY A 303 -0.58 -5.52 -62.59
CA GLY A 303 0.14 -5.51 -63.87
C GLY A 303 1.66 -5.72 -63.77
N THR A 304 2.16 -6.83 -64.33
CA THR A 304 3.55 -7.31 -64.36
C THR A 304 4.47 -6.61 -65.38
N GLY A 305 5.81 -6.59 -65.17
CA GLY A 305 6.77 -6.69 -66.30
C GLY A 305 8.15 -6.01 -66.17
N ASN A 306 9.22 -6.80 -66.33
CA ASN A 306 10.67 -6.45 -66.36
C ASN A 306 11.13 -5.26 -67.26
N GLY A 307 12.29 -4.67 -66.92
CA GLY A 307 13.15 -3.87 -67.81
C GLY A 307 14.45 -3.39 -67.11
N SER A 308 15.58 -3.21 -67.82
CA SER A 308 16.91 -2.93 -67.21
C SER A 308 17.75 -1.85 -67.93
N ASN A 309 18.76 -1.33 -67.21
CA ASN A 309 19.99 -0.62 -67.62
C ASN A 309 20.08 0.94 -67.54
N ASN A 310 21.14 1.39 -66.83
CA ASN A 310 22.05 2.55 -67.01
C ASN A 310 21.49 3.96 -67.37
N GLY A 311 21.96 5.08 -66.81
CA GLY A 311 23.15 5.36 -65.99
C GLY A 311 23.59 6.84 -66.14
N GLY A 312 24.05 7.46 -65.03
CA GLY A 312 24.51 8.86 -64.95
C GLY A 312 23.38 9.89 -64.67
N LEU A 313 23.58 10.96 -63.90
CA LEU A 313 24.81 11.55 -63.31
C LEU A 313 24.64 11.91 -61.82
N THR A 314 25.75 12.15 -61.15
CA THR A 314 25.86 12.37 -59.69
C THR A 314 25.70 13.82 -59.24
N VAL A 315 24.94 14.06 -58.17
CA VAL A 315 25.25 15.06 -57.14
C VAL A 315 25.00 14.39 -55.80
N GLY A 316 25.99 14.37 -54.90
CA GLY A 316 25.89 13.70 -53.60
C GLY A 316 26.04 14.66 -52.42
N ILE A 317 25.30 14.40 -51.36
CA ILE A 317 25.58 14.78 -49.97
C ILE A 317 25.40 13.50 -49.13
N ALA A 318 26.17 13.37 -48.05
CA ALA A 318 26.36 12.13 -47.30
C ALA A 318 25.06 11.52 -46.71
N ASP A 319 24.96 10.19 -46.80
CA ASP A 319 23.88 9.38 -46.17
C ASP A 319 24.45 8.12 -45.46
N ASP A 320 25.75 8.16 -45.11
CA ASP A 320 26.52 7.05 -44.50
C ASP A 320 26.84 7.27 -43.00
N GLN A 321 26.02 8.05 -42.28
CA GLN A 321 26.13 8.23 -40.82
C GLN A 321 24.89 7.76 -40.03
N ALA A 322 24.00 7.00 -40.66
CA ALA A 322 22.74 6.53 -40.07
C ALA A 322 22.80 5.12 -39.43
N LYS A 323 23.99 4.63 -39.03
CA LYS A 323 24.15 3.26 -38.47
C LYS A 323 24.96 3.11 -37.18
N ASP A 324 25.82 4.06 -36.81
CA ASP A 324 26.65 3.97 -35.59
C ASP A 324 26.12 4.87 -34.46
N PHE A 325 24.81 4.84 -34.21
CA PHE A 325 24.21 5.36 -32.98
C PHE A 325 23.86 4.19 -32.04
N ASP A 326 24.59 4.06 -30.93
CA ASP A 326 24.40 3.06 -29.87
C ASP A 326 22.98 3.13 -29.26
N PHE A 327 22.03 2.40 -29.84
CA PHE A 327 20.66 2.29 -29.32
C PHE A 327 20.59 1.52 -27.97
N GLU A 328 21.69 0.90 -27.55
CA GLU A 328 21.80 0.11 -26.30
C GLU A 328 21.94 0.96 -25.02
N LYS A 329 22.03 2.29 -25.10
CA LYS A 329 22.24 3.15 -23.91
C LYS A 329 21.01 3.93 -23.43
N THR A 330 19.98 4.09 -24.25
CA THR A 330 18.75 4.82 -23.92
C THR A 330 17.66 3.93 -23.31
N GLU A 331 18.05 3.04 -22.38
CA GLU A 331 17.11 2.22 -21.61
C GLU A 331 16.19 3.12 -20.76
N MET A 332 14.89 3.12 -21.06
CA MET A 332 13.85 3.64 -20.16
C MET A 332 13.74 2.71 -18.94
N LYS A 333 14.08 3.21 -17.74
CA LYS A 333 14.10 2.40 -16.49
C LYS A 333 12.98 2.74 -15.50
N TYR A 334 12.25 3.82 -15.75
CA TYR A 334 11.21 4.34 -14.87
C TYR A 334 9.97 4.76 -15.66
N ASP A 335 8.82 4.78 -14.99
CA ASP A 335 7.58 5.29 -15.54
C ASP A 335 7.61 6.83 -15.71
N SER A 336 6.60 7.39 -16.37
CA SER A 336 6.50 8.85 -16.62
C SER A 336 6.43 9.73 -15.36
N THR A 337 6.06 9.19 -14.19
CA THR A 337 6.04 9.93 -12.91
C THR A 337 7.34 9.78 -12.10
N GLY A 338 8.22 8.83 -12.47
CA GLY A 338 9.44 8.49 -11.73
C GLY A 338 9.20 7.68 -10.45
N MET A 339 7.99 7.17 -10.21
CA MET A 339 7.58 6.52 -8.96
C MET A 339 7.81 5.00 -8.96
N PHE A 340 7.92 4.37 -10.14
CA PHE A 340 8.05 2.93 -10.31
C PHE A 340 9.07 2.55 -11.39
N HIS A 341 9.69 1.38 -11.23
CA HIS A 341 10.54 0.79 -12.26
C HIS A 341 9.70 0.27 -13.43
N TRP A 342 10.13 0.59 -14.65
CA TRP A 342 9.43 0.27 -15.88
C TRP A 342 10.30 -0.61 -16.79
N CYS A 343 9.67 -1.45 -17.58
CA CYS A 343 10.29 -2.12 -18.72
C CYS A 343 9.37 -2.07 -19.96
N PRO A 344 9.92 -2.23 -21.18
CA PRO A 344 9.11 -2.48 -22.36
C PRO A 344 8.20 -3.70 -22.14
N ALA A 345 7.05 -3.72 -22.84
CA ALA A 345 6.07 -4.78 -22.68
C ALA A 345 6.65 -6.13 -23.13
N ARG A 346 6.78 -7.07 -22.18
CA ARG A 346 7.28 -8.43 -22.43
C ARG A 346 6.14 -9.40 -22.78
N SER A 347 6.41 -10.39 -23.63
CA SER A 347 5.45 -11.46 -23.88
C SER A 347 5.26 -12.29 -22.61
N LEU A 348 4.07 -12.90 -22.45
CA LEU A 348 3.87 -13.88 -21.38
C LEU A 348 4.80 -15.09 -21.58
N GLU A 349 4.99 -15.51 -22.84
CA GLU A 349 5.82 -16.65 -23.24
C GLU A 349 7.29 -16.48 -22.84
N ASP A 350 7.87 -15.27 -23.00
CA ASP A 350 9.23 -14.91 -22.54
C ASP A 350 9.42 -15.01 -21.01
N CYS A 351 8.31 -15.06 -20.26
CA CYS A 351 8.29 -15.02 -18.80
C CYS A 351 7.81 -16.33 -18.17
N ILE A 352 7.30 -17.28 -18.97
CA ILE A 352 6.98 -18.63 -18.50
C ILE A 352 8.27 -19.41 -18.30
N LEU A 353 8.38 -20.10 -17.17
CA LEU A 353 9.43 -21.06 -16.86
C LEU A 353 8.85 -22.47 -16.76
N ASP A 354 9.50 -23.43 -17.43
CA ASP A 354 9.31 -24.85 -17.11
C ASP A 354 9.92 -25.19 -15.75
N ARG A 355 9.44 -26.25 -15.10
CA ARG A 355 10.00 -26.78 -13.83
C ARG A 355 11.52 -26.95 -13.87
N ASN A 356 12.06 -27.44 -14.99
CA ASN A 356 13.50 -27.63 -15.17
C ASN A 356 14.26 -26.30 -15.35
N GLN A 357 13.64 -25.29 -15.99
CA GLN A 357 14.22 -23.97 -16.16
C GLN A 357 14.23 -23.22 -14.82
N ALA A 358 13.14 -23.28 -14.06
CA ALA A 358 13.04 -22.75 -12.70
C ALA A 358 14.12 -23.34 -11.78
N ALA A 359 14.35 -24.66 -11.84
CA ALA A 359 15.40 -25.32 -11.07
C ALA A 359 16.84 -24.95 -11.52
N MET A 360 17.05 -24.53 -12.78
CA MET A 360 18.33 -23.99 -13.24
C MET A 360 18.52 -22.51 -12.89
N THR A 361 17.46 -21.73 -12.73
CA THR A 361 17.54 -20.36 -12.22
C THR A 361 17.74 -20.37 -10.70
N VAL A 362 18.96 -20.08 -10.25
CA VAL A 362 19.29 -19.99 -8.82
C VAL A 362 18.64 -18.74 -8.20
N LEU A 363 17.42 -18.91 -7.68
CA LEU A 363 16.60 -17.87 -7.08
C LEU A 363 16.81 -17.84 -5.54
N ASN A 364 17.21 -16.68 -5.02
CA ASN A 364 17.42 -16.44 -3.59
C ASN A 364 16.97 -15.00 -3.25
N GLY A 365 16.36 -14.78 -2.09
CA GLY A 365 15.80 -13.46 -1.72
C GLY A 365 14.64 -13.02 -2.65
N HIS A 366 13.84 -13.99 -3.09
CA HIS A 366 12.75 -13.79 -4.05
C HIS A 366 11.38 -13.95 -3.38
N VAL A 367 10.31 -13.48 -4.02
CA VAL A 367 8.93 -13.63 -3.55
C VAL A 367 8.23 -14.70 -4.40
N VAL A 368 7.65 -15.71 -3.75
CA VAL A 368 6.80 -16.71 -4.39
C VAL A 368 5.34 -16.29 -4.20
N VAL A 369 4.55 -16.32 -5.28
CA VAL A 369 3.11 -16.05 -5.24
C VAL A 369 2.37 -17.31 -5.68
N CYS A 370 1.87 -18.05 -4.69
CA CYS A 370 1.03 -19.24 -4.85
C CYS A 370 -0.40 -18.80 -5.16
N LEU A 371 -0.84 -18.97 -6.42
CA LEU A 371 -2.10 -18.48 -6.93
C LEU A 371 -3.11 -19.61 -7.18
N PHE A 372 -4.19 -19.63 -6.40
CA PHE A 372 -5.33 -20.53 -6.59
C PHE A 372 -6.41 -19.87 -7.44
N ALA A 373 -6.44 -20.18 -8.73
CA ALA A 373 -7.37 -19.59 -9.67
C ALA A 373 -7.71 -20.56 -10.81
N ASP A 374 -9.00 -20.64 -11.15
CA ASP A 374 -9.49 -21.37 -12.31
C ASP A 374 -9.64 -20.38 -13.51
N PRO A 375 -9.66 -20.84 -14.78
CA PRO A 375 -9.64 -19.93 -15.94
C PRO A 375 -10.77 -18.89 -15.99
N ASP A 376 -11.93 -19.21 -15.39
CA ASP A 376 -13.11 -18.34 -15.34
C ASP A 376 -13.24 -17.53 -14.04
N SER A 377 -12.36 -17.72 -13.04
CA SER A 377 -12.40 -16.98 -11.76
C SER A 377 -12.32 -15.46 -11.96
N PRO A 378 -12.85 -14.62 -11.05
CA PRO A 378 -12.66 -13.17 -11.10
C PRO A 378 -11.17 -12.78 -11.01
N LEU A 379 -10.85 -11.56 -11.48
CA LEU A 379 -9.49 -11.03 -11.39
C LEU A 379 -9.16 -10.63 -9.94
N ILE A 380 -7.93 -10.86 -9.50
CA ILE A 380 -7.40 -10.38 -8.22
C ILE A 380 -6.78 -8.99 -8.40
N GLY A 381 -6.20 -8.73 -9.57
CA GLY A 381 -5.42 -7.52 -9.82
C GLY A 381 -4.03 -7.60 -9.18
N LEU A 382 -3.28 -8.67 -9.46
CA LEU A 382 -1.89 -8.92 -9.00
C LEU A 382 -0.95 -7.74 -9.24
N ARG A 383 -1.28 -6.87 -10.19
CA ARG A 383 -0.67 -5.55 -10.37
C ARG A 383 -0.47 -4.79 -9.06
N ASN A 384 -1.46 -4.81 -8.16
CA ASN A 384 -1.42 -4.10 -6.87
C ASN A 384 -0.48 -4.76 -5.86
N LEU A 385 -0.15 -6.05 -6.04
CA LEU A 385 0.88 -6.75 -5.28
C LEU A 385 2.29 -6.44 -5.81
N VAL A 386 2.47 -6.41 -7.13
CA VAL A 386 3.79 -6.25 -7.75
C VAL A 386 4.21 -4.78 -7.85
N MET A 387 3.29 -3.84 -8.01
CA MET A 387 3.61 -2.40 -8.12
C MET A 387 4.41 -1.87 -6.89
N PRO A 388 4.00 -2.09 -5.62
CA PRO A 388 4.78 -1.64 -4.47
C PRO A 388 6.16 -2.27 -4.40
N LEU A 389 6.29 -3.54 -4.80
CA LEU A 389 7.56 -4.27 -4.91
C LEU A 389 8.46 -3.77 -6.05
N ARG A 390 8.02 -2.78 -6.84
CA ARG A 390 8.75 -2.16 -7.95
C ARG A 390 8.89 -0.63 -7.81
N ALA A 391 8.55 -0.06 -6.66
CA ALA A 391 8.71 1.36 -6.38
C ALA A 391 10.17 1.84 -6.57
N SER A 392 10.34 3.12 -6.95
CA SER A 392 11.63 3.71 -7.35
C SER A 392 12.57 4.08 -6.19
N ASN A 393 12.13 3.89 -4.95
CA ASN A 393 12.90 3.98 -3.69
C ASN A 393 13.70 2.70 -3.35
N PHE A 394 13.72 1.73 -4.26
CA PHE A 394 14.67 0.62 -4.30
C PHE A 394 15.65 0.81 -5.45
N HIS A 395 16.83 0.20 -5.37
CA HIS A 395 17.72 0.05 -6.51
C HIS A 395 17.36 -1.19 -7.32
N TYR A 396 17.65 -1.18 -8.62
CA TYR A 396 17.32 -2.30 -9.51
C TYR A 396 17.91 -3.65 -9.05
N HIS A 397 19.05 -3.64 -8.35
CA HIS A 397 19.62 -4.85 -7.75
C HIS A 397 18.83 -5.31 -6.50
N GLU A 398 18.38 -4.39 -5.63
CA GLU A 398 17.55 -4.67 -4.43
C GLU A 398 16.15 -5.22 -4.77
N LEU A 399 15.63 -5.00 -5.99
CA LEU A 399 14.31 -5.49 -6.39
C LEU A 399 14.21 -7.03 -6.29
N LYS A 400 13.44 -7.53 -5.32
CA LYS A 400 13.14 -8.97 -5.15
C LYS A 400 12.47 -9.53 -6.41
N HIS A 401 12.97 -10.62 -6.96
CA HIS A 401 12.34 -11.29 -8.11
C HIS A 401 10.99 -11.87 -7.69
N VAL A 402 9.97 -11.81 -8.55
CA VAL A 402 8.62 -12.34 -8.26
C VAL A 402 8.36 -13.55 -9.15
N VAL A 403 8.05 -14.70 -8.54
CA VAL A 403 7.67 -15.93 -9.24
C VAL A 403 6.21 -16.24 -8.91
N ILE A 404 5.34 -16.22 -9.93
CA ILE A 404 3.93 -16.59 -9.80
C ILE A 404 3.79 -18.07 -10.14
N VAL A 405 3.24 -18.87 -9.22
CA VAL A 405 2.98 -20.31 -9.41
C VAL A 405 1.47 -20.50 -9.50
N GLY A 406 0.96 -20.93 -10.66
CA GLY A 406 -0.47 -21.11 -10.90
C GLY A 406 -0.82 -21.39 -12.35
N SER A 407 -2.12 -21.28 -12.67
CA SER A 407 -2.64 -21.49 -14.03
C SER A 407 -2.24 -20.35 -14.98
N VAL A 408 -1.54 -20.71 -16.06
CA VAL A 408 -1.13 -19.77 -17.13
C VAL A 408 -2.34 -19.12 -17.81
N ASP A 409 -3.46 -19.84 -17.95
CA ASP A 409 -4.66 -19.32 -18.63
C ASP A 409 -5.34 -18.19 -17.83
N TYR A 410 -5.34 -18.28 -16.49
CA TYR A 410 -5.76 -17.18 -15.63
C TYR A 410 -4.79 -16.00 -15.76
N ILE A 411 -3.49 -16.26 -15.62
CA ILE A 411 -2.43 -15.24 -15.64
C ILE A 411 -2.39 -14.49 -17.00
N ARG A 412 -2.73 -15.16 -18.12
CA ARG A 412 -2.84 -14.52 -19.44
C ARG A 412 -3.84 -13.37 -19.48
N ARG A 413 -4.92 -13.40 -18.67
CA ARG A 413 -5.89 -12.31 -18.57
C ARG A 413 -5.34 -11.10 -17.79
N GLU A 414 -4.59 -11.35 -16.72
CA GLU A 414 -3.95 -10.28 -15.94
C GLU A 414 -2.63 -9.76 -16.55
N TRP A 415 -1.97 -10.52 -17.43
CA TRP A 415 -0.63 -10.18 -17.93
C TRP A 415 -0.53 -8.79 -18.57
N LYS A 416 -1.58 -8.31 -19.23
CA LYS A 416 -1.67 -6.95 -19.79
C LYS A 416 -1.36 -5.85 -18.75
N MET A 417 -1.64 -6.11 -17.47
CA MET A 417 -1.38 -5.19 -16.35
C MET A 417 0.01 -5.36 -15.72
N LEU A 418 0.73 -6.45 -16.04
CA LEU A 418 2.03 -6.82 -15.48
C LEU A 418 3.21 -6.70 -16.47
N GLN A 419 2.94 -6.75 -17.77
CA GLN A 419 3.93 -6.80 -18.87
C GLN A 419 5.01 -5.70 -18.83
N ASN A 420 4.73 -4.56 -18.19
CA ASN A 420 5.62 -3.39 -18.09
C ASN A 420 6.45 -3.33 -16.80
N LEU A 421 6.40 -4.37 -15.97
CA LEU A 421 7.13 -4.46 -14.70
C LEU A 421 8.29 -5.47 -14.80
N PRO A 422 9.52 -5.13 -14.34
CA PRO A 422 10.70 -5.99 -14.46
C PRO A 422 10.73 -7.12 -13.41
N LYS A 423 11.61 -8.11 -13.60
CA LYS A 423 11.84 -9.23 -12.67
C LYS A 423 10.56 -9.98 -12.27
N ILE A 424 9.77 -10.40 -13.27
CA ILE A 424 8.61 -11.29 -13.08
C ILE A 424 8.81 -12.54 -13.92
N SER A 425 8.55 -13.70 -13.33
CA SER A 425 8.47 -15.02 -13.97
C SER A 425 7.19 -15.76 -13.55
N VAL A 426 6.73 -16.69 -14.38
CA VAL A 426 5.52 -17.50 -14.18
C VAL A 426 5.89 -18.98 -14.30
N LEU A 427 5.65 -19.78 -13.26
CA LEU A 427 5.76 -21.24 -13.33
C LEU A 427 4.38 -21.82 -13.60
N ASN A 428 4.24 -22.52 -14.72
CA ASN A 428 3.03 -23.27 -15.06
C ASN A 428 2.91 -24.51 -14.18
N GLY A 429 2.04 -24.46 -13.16
CA GLY A 429 1.93 -25.52 -12.17
C GLY A 429 0.87 -25.24 -11.10
N SER A 430 0.77 -26.14 -10.11
CA SER A 430 -0.12 -25.98 -8.96
C SER A 430 0.68 -25.72 -7.69
N PRO A 431 0.31 -24.75 -6.83
CA PRO A 431 0.97 -24.56 -5.54
C PRO A 431 0.89 -25.76 -4.57
N LEU A 432 -0.02 -26.71 -4.79
CA LEU A 432 -0.06 -27.96 -4.01
C LEU A 432 1.06 -28.95 -4.39
N SER A 433 1.68 -28.76 -5.56
CA SER A 433 2.75 -29.61 -6.06
C SER A 433 4.08 -29.31 -5.38
N ARG A 434 4.49 -30.20 -4.47
CA ARG A 434 5.82 -30.15 -3.81
C ARG A 434 7.00 -30.14 -4.81
N ALA A 435 6.79 -30.66 -6.02
CA ALA A 435 7.81 -30.64 -7.09
C ALA A 435 8.00 -29.23 -7.67
N ASP A 436 6.92 -28.46 -7.81
CA ASP A 436 6.96 -27.08 -8.32
C ASP A 436 7.48 -26.11 -7.23
N LEU A 437 7.04 -26.30 -5.98
CA LEU A 437 7.56 -25.57 -4.81
C LEU A 437 9.07 -25.79 -4.57
N ARG A 438 9.58 -27.01 -4.85
CA ARG A 438 11.02 -27.28 -4.83
C ARG A 438 11.75 -26.66 -6.02
N ALA A 439 11.17 -26.68 -7.22
CA ALA A 439 11.79 -26.09 -8.41
C ALA A 439 11.96 -24.56 -8.34
N VAL A 440 11.09 -23.84 -7.61
CA VAL A 440 11.30 -22.40 -7.33
C VAL A 440 12.24 -22.12 -6.15
N ASN A 441 12.71 -23.14 -5.43
CA ASN A 441 13.50 -23.01 -4.20
C ASN A 441 12.76 -22.20 -3.10
N VAL A 442 11.54 -22.59 -2.74
CA VAL A 442 10.72 -21.88 -1.73
C VAL A 442 11.41 -21.76 -0.35
N ASN A 443 12.37 -22.64 -0.03
CA ASN A 443 13.21 -22.54 1.17
C ASN A 443 14.22 -21.36 1.15
N LEU A 444 14.39 -20.70 0.01
CA LEU A 444 15.23 -19.51 -0.21
C LEU A 444 14.39 -18.26 -0.57
N CYS A 445 13.06 -18.30 -0.41
CA CYS A 445 12.20 -17.13 -0.60
C CYS A 445 12.25 -16.19 0.61
N ASP A 446 12.06 -14.89 0.36
CA ASP A 446 11.85 -13.88 1.40
C ASP A 446 10.42 -13.84 1.92
N MET A 447 9.46 -14.27 1.10
CA MET A 447 8.05 -14.41 1.45
C MET A 447 7.36 -15.34 0.43
N CYS A 448 6.56 -16.27 0.94
CA CYS A 448 5.62 -17.07 0.16
C CYS A 448 4.19 -16.54 0.39
N VAL A 449 3.65 -15.85 -0.60
CA VAL A 449 2.29 -15.31 -0.58
C VAL A 449 1.32 -16.36 -1.11
N ILE A 450 0.24 -16.66 -0.39
CA ILE A 450 -0.83 -17.57 -0.82
C ILE A 450 -2.11 -16.75 -1.03
N LEU A 451 -2.63 -16.76 -2.26
CA LEU A 451 -3.84 -16.03 -2.68
C LEU A 451 -4.87 -16.97 -3.31
N SER A 452 -6.16 -16.71 -3.06
CA SER A 452 -7.28 -17.36 -3.75
C SER A 452 -8.06 -16.36 -4.60
N ALA A 453 -8.31 -16.72 -5.86
CA ALA A 453 -9.22 -16.03 -6.77
C ALA A 453 -10.59 -16.72 -6.84
N LYS A 454 -10.75 -17.88 -6.18
CA LYS A 454 -11.94 -18.72 -6.31
C LYS A 454 -13.08 -18.12 -5.49
N VAL A 455 -14.20 -17.87 -6.15
CA VAL A 455 -15.45 -17.48 -5.49
C VAL A 455 -15.89 -18.63 -4.56
N PRO A 456 -16.20 -18.37 -3.28
CA PRO A 456 -16.74 -19.40 -2.39
C PRO A 456 -18.03 -20.01 -2.94
N SER A 457 -18.14 -21.33 -2.88
CA SER A 457 -19.42 -22.03 -3.09
C SER A 457 -20.37 -21.69 -1.94
N ASN A 458 -21.58 -21.19 -2.26
CA ASN A 458 -22.59 -20.76 -1.27
C ASN A 458 -22.98 -21.85 -0.24
N ASP A 459 -22.66 -23.12 -0.50
CA ASP A 459 -23.10 -24.27 0.30
C ASP A 459 -22.42 -24.35 1.69
N ASP A 460 -21.19 -23.86 1.83
CA ASP A 460 -20.46 -23.81 3.12
C ASP A 460 -19.35 -22.74 3.11
N PRO A 461 -19.44 -21.68 3.94
CA PRO A 461 -18.42 -20.63 4.01
C PRO A 461 -17.11 -21.08 4.67
N THR A 462 -17.11 -22.15 5.49
CA THR A 462 -15.88 -22.66 6.12
C THR A 462 -14.93 -23.27 5.08
N LEU A 463 -15.49 -23.84 4.01
CA LEU A 463 -14.73 -24.49 2.93
C LEU A 463 -14.12 -23.50 1.90
N ALA A 464 -14.32 -22.20 2.07
CA ALA A 464 -13.78 -21.16 1.18
C ALA A 464 -12.24 -21.20 1.11
N ASP A 465 -11.57 -21.28 2.25
CA ASP A 465 -10.11 -21.14 2.37
C ASP A 465 -9.35 -22.46 2.21
N LYS A 466 -10.04 -23.57 1.90
CA LYS A 466 -9.47 -24.94 1.93
C LYS A 466 -8.19 -25.09 1.11
N GLU A 467 -8.10 -24.47 -0.07
CA GLU A 467 -6.93 -24.58 -0.94
C GLU A 467 -5.74 -23.78 -0.36
N ALA A 468 -5.99 -22.63 0.27
CA ALA A 468 -4.98 -21.79 0.89
C ALA A 468 -4.41 -22.42 2.18
N ILE A 469 -5.28 -22.96 3.04
CA ILE A 469 -4.88 -23.69 4.26
C ILE A 469 -4.08 -24.95 3.89
N LEU A 470 -4.57 -25.76 2.93
CA LEU A 470 -3.86 -26.95 2.47
C LEU A 470 -2.50 -26.61 1.87
N ALA A 471 -2.36 -25.52 1.12
CA ALA A 471 -1.07 -25.05 0.63
C ALA A 471 -0.13 -24.63 1.77
N SER A 472 -0.65 -23.91 2.77
CA SER A 472 0.11 -23.45 3.92
C SER A 472 0.68 -24.63 4.73
N LEU A 473 -0.18 -25.57 5.11
CA LEU A 473 0.21 -26.80 5.80
C LEU A 473 1.14 -27.68 4.95
N ASN A 474 0.92 -27.75 3.63
CA ASN A 474 1.78 -28.50 2.72
C ASN A 474 3.22 -27.96 2.67
N ILE A 475 3.38 -26.62 2.64
CA ILE A 475 4.69 -25.96 2.71
C ILE A 475 5.33 -26.19 4.08
N LYS A 476 4.60 -25.96 5.19
CA LYS A 476 5.11 -26.20 6.55
C LYS A 476 5.61 -27.64 6.74
N ALA A 477 4.91 -28.62 6.15
CA ALA A 477 5.26 -30.05 6.15
C ALA A 477 6.25 -30.49 5.05
N MET A 478 7.00 -29.58 4.42
CA MET A 478 8.14 -29.92 3.56
C MET A 478 9.46 -29.92 4.32
N THR A 479 10.38 -30.78 3.92
CA THR A 479 11.79 -30.76 4.34
C THR A 479 12.69 -30.50 3.13
N PHE A 480 13.86 -29.91 3.38
CA PHE A 480 14.85 -29.56 2.38
C PHE A 480 16.22 -30.06 2.83
N ASP A 481 16.92 -30.78 1.95
CA ASP A 481 18.24 -31.32 2.24
C ASP A 481 19.31 -30.26 1.97
N ASP A 482 20.18 -29.97 2.96
CA ASP A 482 21.29 -29.00 2.88
C ASP A 482 22.39 -29.36 1.86
N THR A 483 22.17 -30.37 1.01
CA THR A 483 23.13 -30.83 0.00
C THR A 483 23.31 -29.83 -1.15
N ILE A 484 22.34 -28.95 -1.40
CA ILE A 484 22.46 -27.85 -2.38
C ILE A 484 23.17 -26.65 -1.72
N GLY A 485 24.47 -26.83 -1.46
CA GLY A 485 25.33 -25.80 -0.86
C GLY A 485 26.77 -26.26 -0.65
N VAL A 486 27.01 -27.57 -0.46
CA VAL A 486 28.34 -28.15 -0.33
C VAL A 486 28.75 -28.85 -1.62
N LEU A 487 29.49 -28.15 -2.49
CA LEU A 487 30.27 -28.81 -3.54
C LEU A 487 31.31 -29.73 -2.87
N SER A 488 31.33 -30.99 -3.29
CA SER A 488 31.96 -32.10 -2.55
C SER A 488 33.46 -31.93 -2.31
N GLN A 489 33.86 -31.71 -1.05
CA GLN A 489 35.14 -32.21 -0.55
C GLN A 489 34.94 -33.57 0.10
N ASN A 490 35.57 -34.61 -0.45
CA ASN A 490 35.51 -35.97 0.09
C ASN A 490 36.26 -36.04 1.44
N PRO A 491 35.66 -36.63 2.50
CA PRO A 491 36.34 -36.85 3.77
C PRO A 491 37.26 -38.08 3.70
N SER A 492 38.31 -38.00 2.88
CA SER A 492 39.28 -39.08 2.67
C SER A 492 40.68 -38.55 2.31
N GLY A 493 41.25 -37.72 3.19
CA GLY A 493 42.62 -37.20 3.11
C GLY A 493 43.18 -36.87 4.50
N ALA A 494 44.48 -37.08 4.70
CA ALA A 494 45.17 -36.81 5.97
C ALA A 494 45.52 -35.31 6.12
N PRO A 495 45.72 -34.79 7.35
CA PRO A 495 46.03 -33.37 7.55
C PRO A 495 47.47 -33.03 7.13
N GLY A 496 47.60 -32.12 6.15
CA GLY A 496 48.88 -31.57 5.72
C GLY A 496 48.73 -30.52 4.61
N ASP A 497 49.27 -29.33 4.88
CA ASP A 497 49.65 -28.24 3.96
C ASP A 497 49.00 -28.12 2.57
N THR A 498 48.10 -27.16 2.42
CA THR A 498 48.20 -26.16 1.33
C THR A 498 47.51 -24.86 1.73
N VAL A 499 48.18 -23.72 1.52
CA VAL A 499 47.57 -22.39 1.63
C VAL A 499 47.13 -21.95 0.24
N SER A 500 45.82 -21.89 -0.01
CA SER A 500 45.28 -21.41 -1.29
C SER A 500 45.33 -19.88 -1.37
N PRO A 501 45.99 -19.28 -2.39
CA PRO A 501 46.03 -17.84 -2.59
C PRO A 501 44.86 -17.31 -3.44
N LEU A 502 44.67 -15.98 -3.38
CA LEU A 502 43.65 -15.16 -4.04
C LEU A 502 42.20 -15.38 -3.53
N GLY A 503 41.57 -14.27 -3.16
CA GLY A 503 40.21 -14.27 -2.61
C GLY A 503 39.13 -14.37 -3.70
N SER A 504 38.29 -15.39 -3.62
CA SER A 504 36.94 -15.31 -4.17
C SER A 504 36.08 -14.40 -3.28
N PRO A 505 35.13 -13.62 -3.83
CA PRO A 505 34.21 -12.84 -3.00
C PRO A 505 33.35 -13.81 -2.18
N ILE A 506 33.32 -13.60 -0.86
CA ILE A 506 32.42 -14.36 0.03
C ILE A 506 31.00 -13.84 -0.20
N VAL A 507 30.34 -14.37 -1.23
CA VAL A 507 28.90 -14.29 -1.37
C VAL A 507 28.33 -15.06 -0.19
N LEU A 508 27.77 -14.32 0.78
CA LEU A 508 27.18 -14.89 1.97
C LEU A 508 25.86 -15.58 1.60
N GLN A 509 25.97 -16.78 1.01
CA GLN A 509 24.83 -17.60 0.64
C GLN A 509 24.04 -17.93 1.90
N ARG A 510 22.94 -17.18 2.08
CA ARG A 510 21.95 -17.38 3.13
C ARG A 510 21.55 -18.84 3.16
N ARG A 511 21.78 -19.51 4.30
CA ARG A 511 21.26 -20.85 4.54
C ARG A 511 19.74 -20.78 4.40
N GLY A 512 19.18 -21.56 3.48
CA GLY A 512 17.74 -21.70 3.34
C GLY A 512 17.16 -22.40 4.57
N SER A 513 15.84 -22.39 4.70
CA SER A 513 15.23 -23.18 5.77
C SER A 513 15.29 -24.67 5.46
N VAL A 514 15.93 -25.44 6.35
CA VAL A 514 15.93 -26.92 6.35
C VAL A 514 14.51 -27.46 6.52
N TYR A 515 13.67 -26.75 7.28
CA TYR A 515 12.29 -27.11 7.61
C TYR A 515 11.29 -26.12 7.01
N GLY A 516 10.24 -26.63 6.36
CA GLY A 516 9.17 -25.83 5.79
C GLY A 516 8.48 -24.92 6.82
N ALA A 517 8.43 -25.33 8.08
CA ALA A 517 7.83 -24.58 9.18
C ALA A 517 8.44 -23.17 9.40
N ASN A 518 9.69 -22.94 9.02
CA ASN A 518 10.35 -21.62 9.15
C ASN A 518 10.37 -20.82 7.83
N VAL A 519 9.67 -21.28 6.78
CA VAL A 519 9.51 -20.51 5.54
C VAL A 519 8.61 -19.31 5.83
N PRO A 520 9.06 -18.06 5.59
CA PRO A 520 8.22 -16.89 5.77
C PRO A 520 7.06 -16.94 4.78
N MET A 521 5.83 -16.89 5.28
CA MET A 521 4.64 -17.02 4.45
C MET A 521 3.49 -16.15 4.96
N ILE A 522 2.64 -15.70 4.06
CA ILE A 522 1.43 -14.93 4.35
C ILE A 522 0.26 -15.49 3.54
N THR A 523 -0.81 -15.86 4.24
CA THR A 523 -1.99 -16.53 3.69
C THR A 523 -3.18 -15.58 3.70
N GLU A 524 -3.79 -15.32 2.55
CA GLU A 524 -5.10 -14.67 2.47
C GLU A 524 -6.19 -15.60 3.03
N LEU A 525 -7.07 -15.05 3.88
CA LEU A 525 -8.27 -15.72 4.38
C LEU A 525 -9.53 -14.91 4.02
N ILE A 526 -10.58 -15.62 3.62
CA ILE A 526 -11.92 -15.10 3.37
C ILE A 526 -12.76 -15.16 4.65
N ASN A 527 -12.62 -16.22 5.46
CA ASN A 527 -13.33 -16.39 6.72
C ASN A 527 -12.37 -16.27 7.93
N ASP A 528 -12.73 -15.42 8.91
CA ASP A 528 -11.89 -15.15 10.08
C ASP A 528 -11.68 -16.39 10.94
N SER A 529 -12.73 -17.19 11.17
CA SER A 529 -12.67 -18.43 11.99
C SER A 529 -11.80 -19.54 11.39
N ASN A 530 -11.33 -19.40 10.15
CA ASN A 530 -10.43 -20.37 9.53
C ASN A 530 -8.95 -20.17 9.92
N VAL A 531 -8.61 -19.09 10.65
CA VAL A 531 -7.24 -18.75 11.04
C VAL A 531 -6.56 -19.82 11.91
N GLN A 532 -7.32 -20.45 12.81
CA GLN A 532 -6.89 -21.56 13.69
C GLN A 532 -6.18 -22.68 12.93
N PHE A 533 -6.68 -23.04 11.73
CA PHE A 533 -6.15 -24.16 10.95
C PHE A 533 -4.76 -23.92 10.33
N LEU A 534 -4.15 -22.74 10.53
CA LEU A 534 -2.83 -22.41 10.02
C LEU A 534 -1.68 -22.88 10.93
N ASP A 535 -1.85 -22.91 12.25
CA ASP A 535 -0.82 -23.29 13.23
C ASP A 535 -1.35 -24.37 14.19
N GLN A 536 -0.72 -25.55 14.21
CA GLN A 536 -1.14 -26.68 15.04
C GLN A 536 -0.61 -26.60 16.50
N ASP A 537 -0.05 -25.45 16.87
CA ASP A 537 0.65 -25.21 18.15
C ASP A 537 -0.02 -24.11 19.00
N ASP A 538 -1.17 -23.56 18.57
CA ASP A 538 -1.93 -22.54 19.32
C ASP A 538 -3.01 -23.22 20.18
N ASP A 539 -3.36 -22.62 21.32
CA ASP A 539 -4.40 -23.13 22.23
C ASP A 539 -5.79 -22.64 21.75
N ASP A 540 -6.23 -23.12 20.58
CA ASP A 540 -7.40 -22.62 19.84
C ASP A 540 -8.73 -22.70 20.63
N ASP A 541 -9.21 -21.55 21.13
CA ASP A 541 -10.62 -21.34 21.49
C ASP A 541 -11.35 -20.65 20.31
N PRO A 542 -12.41 -21.26 19.72
CA PRO A 542 -13.09 -20.72 18.54
C PRO A 542 -13.85 -19.41 18.79
N ASP A 543 -14.08 -19.01 20.05
CA ASP A 543 -14.65 -17.69 20.38
C ASP A 543 -13.58 -16.56 20.39
N THR A 544 -12.31 -16.87 20.08
CA THR A 544 -11.21 -15.89 20.04
C THR A 544 -11.31 -14.93 18.85
N GLU A 545 -11.30 -13.61 19.13
CA GLU A 545 -11.27 -12.58 18.08
C GLU A 545 -9.99 -12.69 17.22
N LEU A 546 -10.13 -12.63 15.88
CA LEU A 546 -9.05 -12.85 14.90
C LEU A 546 -7.69 -12.23 15.29
N TYR A 547 -7.69 -11.00 15.81
CA TYR A 547 -6.46 -10.28 16.10
C TYR A 547 -5.68 -10.81 17.31
N LEU A 548 -6.32 -11.59 18.19
CA LEU A 548 -5.68 -12.22 19.35
C LEU A 548 -4.95 -13.52 18.99
N THR A 549 -5.32 -14.14 17.86
CA THR A 549 -4.77 -15.44 17.40
C THR A 549 -3.30 -15.33 17.01
N GLN A 550 -2.51 -16.37 17.31
CA GLN A 550 -1.07 -16.39 17.00
C GLN A 550 -0.76 -16.19 15.50
N PRO A 551 -1.48 -16.80 14.53
CA PRO A 551 -1.15 -16.64 13.11
C PRO A 551 -1.32 -15.20 12.61
N PHE A 552 -2.27 -14.45 13.18
CA PHE A 552 -2.47 -13.03 12.89
C PHE A 552 -1.45 -12.15 13.62
N ALA A 553 -1.21 -12.38 14.92
CA ALA A 553 -0.21 -11.66 15.71
C ALA A 553 1.21 -11.81 15.14
N CYS A 554 1.51 -12.95 14.50
CA CYS A 554 2.75 -13.21 13.77
C CYS A 554 2.75 -12.72 12.31
N GLY A 555 1.62 -12.23 11.77
CA GLY A 555 1.51 -11.74 10.40
C GLY A 555 1.61 -12.79 9.30
N THR A 556 1.32 -14.06 9.64
CA THR A 556 1.22 -15.17 8.67
C THR A 556 -0.17 -15.34 8.06
N ALA A 557 -1.17 -14.68 8.64
CA ALA A 557 -2.55 -14.63 8.16
C ALA A 557 -2.95 -13.18 7.85
N PHE A 558 -3.75 -12.98 6.80
CA PHE A 558 -4.40 -11.70 6.51
C PHE A 558 -5.82 -11.91 6.00
N ALA A 559 -6.81 -11.45 6.75
CA ALA A 559 -8.22 -11.52 6.39
C ALA A 559 -8.74 -10.18 5.87
N VAL A 560 -9.73 -10.21 4.98
CA VAL A 560 -10.30 -8.99 4.35
C VAL A 560 -11.24 -8.21 5.30
N SER A 561 -11.66 -8.84 6.40
CA SER A 561 -12.45 -8.28 7.51
C SER A 561 -11.78 -7.08 8.19
N VAL A 562 -10.46 -7.11 8.39
CA VAL A 562 -9.75 -6.02 9.09
C VAL A 562 -9.87 -4.67 8.38
N LEU A 563 -10.12 -4.68 7.07
CA LEU A 563 -10.28 -3.49 6.24
C LEU A 563 -11.65 -2.78 6.45
N ASP A 564 -12.61 -3.37 7.17
CA ASP A 564 -13.88 -2.68 7.47
C ASP A 564 -13.69 -1.48 8.40
N SER A 565 -12.75 -1.55 9.35
CA SER A 565 -12.45 -0.43 10.25
C SER A 565 -12.00 0.84 9.51
N LEU A 566 -11.39 0.69 8.33
CA LEU A 566 -10.95 1.84 7.51
C LEU A 566 -12.12 2.74 7.07
N MET A 567 -13.36 2.25 7.05
CA MET A 567 -14.53 3.10 6.79
C MET A 567 -14.72 4.15 7.89
N SER A 568 -14.58 3.77 9.17
CA SER A 568 -14.68 4.72 10.27
C SER A 568 -13.43 5.58 10.40
N THR A 569 -12.23 5.01 10.19
CA THR A 569 -10.97 5.76 10.19
C THR A 569 -10.99 6.88 9.14
N THR A 570 -11.45 6.58 7.92
CA THR A 570 -11.51 7.55 6.80
C THR A 570 -12.60 8.60 7.03
N TYR A 571 -13.75 8.22 7.60
CA TYR A 571 -14.79 9.17 8.00
C TYR A 571 -14.24 10.21 8.98
N PHE A 572 -13.65 9.78 10.11
CA PHE A 572 -13.09 10.71 11.10
C PHE A 572 -11.81 11.41 10.65
N ASN A 573 -11.04 10.82 9.72
CA ASN A 573 -9.75 11.34 9.28
C ASN A 573 -9.48 11.06 7.79
N GLN A 574 -9.90 12.00 6.93
CA GLN A 574 -9.65 12.02 5.49
C GLN A 574 -8.16 11.80 5.13
N ASN A 575 -7.24 12.36 5.94
CA ASN A 575 -5.81 12.26 5.66
C ASN A 575 -5.21 10.89 6.05
N ALA A 576 -5.87 10.11 6.91
CA ALA A 576 -5.38 8.79 7.31
C ALA A 576 -5.35 7.80 6.14
N LEU A 577 -6.40 7.76 5.31
CA LEU A 577 -6.43 6.90 4.12
C LEU A 577 -5.33 7.29 3.14
N THR A 578 -5.13 8.60 2.90
CA THR A 578 -4.07 9.11 2.01
C THR A 578 -2.67 8.75 2.52
N LEU A 579 -2.42 8.80 3.83
CA LEU A 579 -1.17 8.34 4.45
C LEU A 579 -0.98 6.81 4.29
N ILE A 580 -2.01 6.01 4.60
CA ILE A 580 -1.95 4.54 4.48
C ILE A 580 -1.69 4.14 3.03
N ARG A 581 -2.43 4.71 2.07
CA ARG A 581 -2.22 4.47 0.63
C ARG A 581 -0.82 4.87 0.19
N SER A 582 -0.32 6.03 0.61
CA SER A 582 1.04 6.48 0.29
C SER A 582 2.12 5.51 0.80
N LEU A 583 1.91 4.94 1.99
CA LEU A 583 2.83 4.00 2.64
C LEU A 583 2.80 2.61 1.97
N ILE A 584 1.62 2.06 1.66
CA ILE A 584 1.51 0.69 1.15
C ILE A 584 1.65 0.55 -0.36
N THR A 585 1.17 1.51 -1.15
CA THR A 585 1.21 1.43 -2.62
C THR A 585 2.60 1.66 -3.21
N GLY A 586 3.56 2.10 -2.39
CA GLY A 586 4.83 2.64 -2.88
C GLY A 586 4.69 4.02 -3.51
N GLY A 587 3.62 4.77 -3.20
CA GLY A 587 3.41 6.16 -3.61
C GLY A 587 2.59 6.35 -4.89
N ALA A 588 1.47 5.66 -5.05
CA ALA A 588 0.53 5.96 -6.13
C ALA A 588 -0.05 7.39 -5.97
N THR A 589 0.32 8.32 -6.85
CA THR A 589 -0.23 9.69 -6.87
C THR A 589 -1.57 9.74 -7.62
N PRO A 590 -2.45 10.72 -7.33
CA PRO A 590 -3.67 10.92 -8.12
C PRO A 590 -3.41 11.14 -9.62
N GLU A 591 -2.26 11.73 -9.97
CA GLU A 591 -1.78 11.89 -11.36
C GLU A 591 -1.57 10.54 -12.04
N LEU A 592 -0.94 9.59 -11.33
CA LEU A 592 -0.76 8.23 -11.83
C LEU A 592 -2.10 7.51 -11.96
N GLU A 593 -3.01 7.67 -10.99
CA GLU A 593 -4.38 7.11 -11.09
C GLU A 593 -5.13 7.64 -12.32
N LEU A 594 -4.98 8.92 -12.67
CA LEU A 594 -5.57 9.51 -13.87
C LEU A 594 -4.98 8.95 -15.17
N ILE A 595 -3.65 8.82 -15.28
CA ILE A 595 -2.96 8.18 -16.44
C ILE A 595 -3.45 6.73 -16.64
N LEU A 596 -3.85 6.06 -15.56
CA LEU A 596 -4.36 4.70 -15.58
C LEU A 596 -5.85 4.64 -15.92
N ALA A 597 -6.63 5.65 -15.53
CA ALA A 597 -8.01 5.85 -15.97
C ALA A 597 -8.11 6.15 -17.48
N GLU A 598 -7.09 6.76 -18.11
CA GLU A 598 -6.98 6.84 -19.59
C GLU A 598 -6.88 5.47 -20.29
N GLY A 599 -6.70 4.37 -19.54
CA GLY A 599 -6.51 3.02 -20.09
C GLY A 599 -5.14 2.79 -20.74
N ALA A 600 -4.23 3.75 -20.60
CA ALA A 600 -2.90 3.75 -21.22
C ALA A 600 -1.89 2.78 -20.60
N GLY A 601 -2.15 2.34 -19.36
CA GLY A 601 -1.19 1.56 -18.57
C GLY A 601 0.00 2.41 -18.08
N LEU A 602 1.05 1.74 -17.61
CA LEU A 602 2.30 2.42 -17.21
C LEU A 602 3.08 2.83 -18.47
N ARG A 603 3.12 4.13 -18.77
CA ARG A 603 3.98 4.72 -19.80
C ARG A 603 5.40 4.91 -19.24
N GLY A 604 6.43 4.64 -20.05
CA GLY A 604 7.84 4.89 -19.69
C GLY A 604 8.21 6.37 -19.86
N GLY A 605 9.12 6.87 -19.02
CA GLY A 605 9.67 8.22 -19.12
C GLY A 605 11.02 8.28 -19.84
N TYR A 606 11.25 9.34 -20.63
CA TYR A 606 12.51 9.59 -21.35
C TYR A 606 13.47 10.41 -20.48
N ARG A 607 14.78 10.13 -20.49
CA ARG A 607 15.75 11.02 -19.81
C ARG A 607 16.00 12.28 -20.66
N LEU A 608 15.95 13.45 -20.01
CA LEU A 608 15.96 14.75 -20.71
C LEU A 608 17.31 15.07 -21.42
N PHE A 609 18.41 14.42 -21.02
CA PHE A 609 19.76 14.64 -21.57
C PHE A 609 19.95 14.19 -23.04
N ASP A 610 19.09 13.32 -23.57
CA ASP A 610 19.30 12.67 -24.88
C ASP A 610 18.53 13.33 -26.05
N LEU A 611 17.91 14.49 -25.83
CA LEU A 611 17.13 15.21 -26.86
C LEU A 611 17.98 16.20 -27.67
N SER A 612 18.20 15.88 -28.95
CA SER A 612 18.67 16.86 -29.94
C SER A 612 17.67 18.03 -30.07
N TYR A 613 18.20 19.26 -30.21
CA TYR A 613 17.43 20.52 -30.17
C TYR A 613 16.21 20.58 -31.10
N SER A 614 16.20 19.81 -32.20
CA SER A 614 15.09 19.75 -33.16
C SER A 614 13.84 19.01 -32.64
N CYS A 615 13.97 18.16 -31.63
CA CYS A 615 12.87 17.32 -31.12
C CYS A 615 12.17 17.89 -29.87
N ILE A 616 12.70 18.97 -29.28
CA ILE A 616 12.27 19.50 -27.96
C ILE A 616 10.76 19.76 -27.92
N LEU A 617 10.18 20.37 -28.96
CA LEU A 617 8.81 20.91 -28.90
C LEU A 617 7.68 19.86 -28.81
N LEU A 618 7.94 18.59 -29.13
CA LEU A 618 6.91 17.54 -29.13
C LEU A 618 6.99 16.60 -27.92
N PHE A 619 8.12 16.55 -27.21
CA PHE A 619 8.40 15.53 -26.18
C PHE A 619 8.44 16.06 -24.73
N ILE A 620 8.22 17.37 -24.51
CA ILE A 620 8.27 18.02 -23.19
C ILE A 620 7.43 17.27 -22.14
N PHE A 621 6.21 16.84 -22.52
CA PHE A 621 5.27 16.11 -21.65
C PHE A 621 5.70 14.69 -21.24
N THR A 622 6.85 14.19 -21.71
CA THR A 622 7.32 12.81 -21.45
C THR A 622 8.76 12.72 -20.95
N ALA A 623 9.40 13.86 -20.69
CA ALA A 623 10.78 13.91 -20.22
C ALA A 623 10.88 13.91 -18.69
N ILE A 624 11.60 12.93 -18.15
CA ILE A 624 12.05 12.82 -16.76
C ILE A 624 12.95 14.03 -16.45
N THR A 625 12.37 15.03 -15.78
CA THR A 625 13.09 16.18 -15.22
C THR A 625 13.87 15.77 -13.96
N PRO A 626 14.85 16.56 -13.49
CA PRO A 626 15.49 16.33 -12.19
C PRO A 626 14.49 16.23 -11.02
N GLU A 627 13.34 16.90 -11.11
CA GLU A 627 12.26 16.86 -10.11
C GLU A 627 11.55 15.50 -10.08
N THR A 628 11.29 14.88 -11.24
CA THR A 628 10.77 13.50 -11.28
C THR A 628 11.76 12.47 -10.73
N ILE A 629 13.05 12.81 -10.62
CA ILE A 629 14.06 11.99 -9.94
C ILE A 629 14.04 12.24 -8.41
N SER A 630 13.79 13.46 -7.94
CA SER A 630 13.67 13.73 -6.48
C SER A 630 12.41 13.12 -5.85
N ASN A 631 11.38 12.81 -6.65
CA ASN A 631 10.25 11.96 -6.25
C ASN A 631 10.67 10.54 -5.79
N ARG A 632 11.94 10.13 -5.98
CA ARG A 632 12.51 8.88 -5.44
C ARG A 632 12.93 8.96 -3.97
N ASP A 633 13.14 10.17 -3.41
CA ASP A 633 13.67 10.40 -2.06
C ASP A 633 12.65 10.13 -0.92
N ARG A 634 11.77 9.14 -1.14
CA ARG A 634 10.71 8.71 -0.23
C ARG A 634 11.20 7.59 0.67
N CYS A 635 10.72 7.57 1.91
CA CYS A 635 11.04 6.48 2.83
C CYS A 635 10.53 5.12 2.32
N ARG A 636 11.21 4.06 2.73
CA ARG A 636 10.87 2.66 2.48
C ARG A 636 10.71 1.93 3.81
N VAL A 637 9.69 1.10 3.91
CA VAL A 637 9.54 0.17 5.04
C VAL A 637 10.61 -0.91 4.93
N GLY A 638 11.20 -1.29 6.07
CA GLY A 638 11.99 -2.51 6.17
C GLY A 638 12.21 -2.93 7.61
N GLN A 639 13.02 -3.98 7.78
CA GLN A 639 13.40 -4.51 9.08
C GLN A 639 14.92 -4.56 9.22
N ILE A 640 15.40 -4.24 10.42
CA ILE A 640 16.81 -4.39 10.81
C ILE A 640 16.86 -5.32 12.03
N SER A 641 17.74 -6.31 12.02
CA SER A 641 17.96 -7.18 13.18
C SER A 641 18.92 -6.51 14.17
N LEU A 642 18.74 -6.75 15.46
CA LEU A 642 19.68 -6.32 16.50
C LEU A 642 20.84 -7.30 16.73
N TYR A 643 20.97 -8.35 15.91
CA TYR A 643 22.07 -9.32 16.00
C TYR A 643 23.34 -8.89 15.27
N ASP A 644 23.21 -8.10 14.20
CA ASP A 644 24.32 -7.66 13.34
C ASP A 644 24.07 -6.23 12.81
N GLY A 645 25.12 -5.52 12.45
CA GLY A 645 25.07 -4.15 11.96
C GLY A 645 25.06 -3.08 13.06
N PRO A 646 24.93 -1.79 12.68
CA PRO A 646 25.24 -0.64 13.55
C PRO A 646 24.28 -0.45 14.74
N LEU A 647 23.13 -1.12 14.75
CA LEU A 647 22.16 -1.05 15.86
C LEU A 647 22.37 -2.18 16.88
N GLY A 648 23.23 -3.17 16.61
CA GLY A 648 23.47 -4.31 17.50
C GLY A 648 23.98 -3.92 18.90
N GLN A 649 24.67 -2.78 19.01
CA GLN A 649 25.09 -2.19 20.29
C GLN A 649 23.93 -1.89 21.26
N PHE A 650 22.70 -1.79 20.78
CA PHE A 650 21.50 -1.63 21.61
C PHE A 650 20.79 -2.96 21.91
N GLY A 651 21.16 -4.05 21.23
CA GLY A 651 20.56 -5.38 21.40
C GLY A 651 20.97 -6.10 22.69
N GLU A 652 22.10 -5.74 23.30
CA GLU A 652 22.61 -6.32 24.55
C GLU A 652 21.86 -5.81 25.81
N GLY A 653 20.52 -5.87 25.79
CA GLY A 653 19.67 -5.41 26.89
C GLY A 653 19.48 -3.89 26.97
N GLY A 654 19.74 -3.16 25.87
CA GLY A 654 19.46 -1.73 25.76
C GLY A 654 17.97 -1.41 25.77
N LYS A 655 17.64 -0.12 25.88
CA LYS A 655 16.27 0.38 25.87
C LYS A 655 15.82 0.80 24.48
N TYR A 656 14.53 0.63 24.19
CA TYR A 656 13.94 1.07 22.92
C TYR A 656 14.06 2.59 22.69
N GLY A 657 13.97 3.43 23.73
CA GLY A 657 14.14 4.88 23.60
C GLY A 657 15.56 5.32 23.21
N ASP A 658 16.58 4.61 23.70
CA ASP A 658 17.98 4.86 23.35
C ASP A 658 18.26 4.43 21.89
N LEU A 659 17.72 3.26 21.49
CA LEU A 659 17.73 2.77 20.11
C LEU A 659 17.05 3.77 19.15
N PHE A 660 15.83 4.23 19.46
CA PHE A 660 15.07 5.18 18.65
C PHE A 660 15.86 6.48 18.45
N THR A 661 16.40 7.04 19.53
CA THR A 661 17.17 8.28 19.50
C THR A 661 18.47 8.12 18.71
N GLY A 662 19.17 6.98 18.87
CA GLY A 662 20.38 6.66 18.12
C GLY A 662 20.14 6.45 16.62
N ALA A 663 19.11 5.69 16.26
CA ALA A 663 18.73 5.40 14.87
C ALA A 663 18.29 6.67 14.11
N LEU A 664 17.49 7.51 14.76
CA LEU A 664 16.98 8.75 14.17
C LEU A 664 18.08 9.80 13.98
N ARG A 665 18.98 9.98 14.96
CA ARG A 665 20.09 10.95 14.89
C ARG A 665 21.19 10.53 13.91
N ASN A 666 21.60 9.26 13.92
CA ASN A 666 22.78 8.82 13.18
C ASN A 666 22.46 8.39 11.74
N TYR A 667 21.25 7.90 11.48
CA TYR A 667 20.87 7.28 10.21
C TYR A 667 19.56 7.83 9.61
N GLY A 668 18.88 8.76 10.29
CA GLY A 668 17.57 9.26 9.85
C GLY A 668 16.46 8.21 9.86
N MET A 669 16.67 7.06 10.53
CA MET A 669 15.72 5.95 10.54
C MET A 669 14.72 6.11 11.68
N LEU A 670 13.43 6.18 11.34
CA LEU A 670 12.36 6.20 12.34
C LEU A 670 11.92 4.77 12.67
N CYS A 671 12.07 4.36 13.93
CA CYS A 671 11.59 3.06 14.41
C CYS A 671 10.09 3.13 14.76
N ILE A 672 9.28 2.22 14.22
CA ILE A 672 7.83 2.14 14.49
C ILE A 672 7.53 1.13 15.61
N GLY A 673 8.29 0.05 15.68
CA GLY A 673 8.01 -1.07 16.58
C GLY A 673 8.99 -2.23 16.40
N LEU A 674 8.69 -3.34 17.05
CA LEU A 674 9.53 -4.55 17.10
C LEU A 674 8.81 -5.77 16.51
N TYR A 675 9.59 -6.76 16.12
CA TYR A 675 9.16 -8.07 15.63
C TYR A 675 9.94 -9.15 16.38
N ARG A 676 9.42 -9.52 17.55
CA ARG A 676 10.10 -10.29 18.61
C ARG A 676 9.82 -11.78 18.49
N CYS A 677 10.81 -12.63 18.74
CA CYS A 677 10.61 -14.08 18.78
C CYS A 677 9.63 -14.48 19.89
N LEU A 678 8.69 -15.37 19.58
CA LEU A 678 7.63 -15.83 20.50
C LEU A 678 8.21 -16.51 21.76
N MET A 679 9.24 -17.33 21.59
CA MET A 679 10.00 -17.94 22.68
C MET A 679 11.45 -17.41 22.71
N PRO A 680 11.72 -16.28 23.37
CA PRO A 680 13.06 -15.71 23.48
C PRO A 680 13.92 -16.37 24.57
N LYS A 681 13.31 -17.15 25.48
CA LYS A 681 14.02 -17.79 26.58
C LYS A 681 14.71 -19.07 26.10
N PHE A 682 16.05 -19.04 26.08
CA PHE A 682 16.84 -20.26 26.24
C PHE A 682 16.30 -21.03 27.45
N ARG A 683 15.88 -22.27 27.22
CA ARG A 683 15.43 -23.17 28.29
C ARG A 683 16.68 -23.91 28.77
N ASP A 684 17.17 -23.59 29.97
CA ASP A 684 18.41 -24.12 30.54
C ASP A 684 18.34 -25.61 30.96
N THR A 685 17.95 -26.49 30.03
CA THR A 685 18.11 -27.94 30.10
C THR A 685 18.37 -28.47 28.69
N SER A 686 19.34 -29.38 28.55
CA SER A 686 19.80 -29.94 27.26
C SER A 686 18.81 -30.95 26.63
N SER A 687 17.55 -30.57 26.37
CA SER A 687 16.53 -31.50 25.87
C SER A 687 15.27 -30.85 25.23
N SER A 688 15.42 -30.14 24.10
CA SER A 688 14.35 -29.92 23.10
C SER A 688 14.93 -29.33 21.82
N CYS A 689 14.57 -29.86 20.64
CA CYS A 689 15.06 -29.40 19.33
C CYS A 689 14.22 -28.26 18.72
N ASP A 690 13.10 -27.92 19.34
CA ASP A 690 11.99 -27.20 18.70
C ASP A 690 12.01 -25.70 19.04
N ALA A 691 13.09 -25.03 18.68
CA ALA A 691 13.21 -23.58 18.78
C ALA A 691 12.37 -22.88 17.69
N SER A 692 11.06 -22.75 17.95
CA SER A 692 10.11 -22.11 17.04
C SER A 692 10.58 -20.71 16.61
N SER A 693 10.78 -20.50 15.31
CA SER A 693 11.25 -19.22 14.77
C SER A 693 10.13 -18.18 14.58
N LYS A 694 8.91 -18.48 15.06
CA LYS A 694 7.76 -17.56 14.99
C LYS A 694 8.07 -16.25 15.73
N ARG A 695 7.62 -15.14 15.16
CA ARG A 695 7.81 -13.78 15.69
C ARG A 695 6.49 -13.05 15.70
N TYR A 696 6.24 -12.23 16.72
CA TYR A 696 5.04 -11.41 16.86
C TYR A 696 5.37 -9.92 16.83
N VAL A 697 4.38 -9.12 16.44
CA VAL A 697 4.51 -7.66 16.29
C VAL A 697 4.34 -6.94 17.63
N ILE A 698 5.14 -5.89 17.87
CA ILE A 698 4.94 -4.95 18.98
C ILE A 698 4.98 -3.53 18.41
N THR A 699 3.82 -2.90 18.28
CA THR A 699 3.68 -1.52 17.79
C THR A 699 4.04 -0.52 18.89
N ASN A 700 4.86 0.50 18.58
CA ASN A 700 5.18 1.64 19.45
C ASN A 700 5.45 1.28 20.94
N PRO A 701 6.45 0.43 21.25
CA PRO A 701 6.77 0.06 22.63
C PRO A 701 7.30 1.26 23.45
N PRO A 702 7.12 1.25 24.79
CA PRO A 702 7.61 2.29 25.69
C PRO A 702 9.12 2.57 25.59
N ASP A 703 9.57 3.75 26.03
CA ASP A 703 10.98 4.14 25.95
C ASP A 703 11.88 3.36 26.91
N ASP A 704 11.34 2.80 27.99
CA ASP A 704 12.06 1.94 28.93
C ASP A 704 12.04 0.45 28.58
N PHE A 705 11.31 0.06 27.53
CA PHE A 705 11.16 -1.32 27.07
C PHE A 705 12.52 -1.95 26.71
N THR A 706 12.78 -3.14 27.25
CA THR A 706 14.06 -3.84 27.10
C THR A 706 14.14 -4.60 25.78
N LEU A 707 15.25 -4.44 25.08
CA LEU A 707 15.55 -5.08 23.80
C LEU A 707 16.25 -6.43 23.98
N LEU A 708 16.09 -7.31 23.00
CA LEU A 708 16.82 -8.57 22.88
C LEU A 708 17.67 -8.56 21.60
N PRO A 709 18.84 -9.22 21.57
CA PRO A 709 19.68 -9.25 20.37
C PRO A 709 19.04 -10.06 19.23
N THR A 710 18.05 -10.89 19.53
CA THR A 710 17.25 -11.63 18.56
C THR A 710 16.12 -10.80 17.94
N ASP A 711 15.78 -9.62 18.48
CA ASP A 711 14.69 -8.79 17.95
C ASP A 711 15.00 -8.25 16.54
N GLN A 712 13.93 -7.94 15.81
CA GLN A 712 13.96 -7.18 14.56
C GLN A 712 13.14 -5.90 14.75
N VAL A 713 13.57 -4.79 14.15
CA VAL A 713 12.98 -3.46 14.33
C VAL A 713 12.31 -3.03 13.04
N PHE A 714 11.03 -2.68 13.07
CA PHE A 714 10.35 -2.04 11.95
C PHE A 714 10.84 -0.60 11.81
N VAL A 715 11.43 -0.27 10.66
CA VAL A 715 12.01 1.05 10.39
C VAL A 715 11.50 1.66 9.09
N LEU A 716 11.28 2.98 9.12
CA LEU A 716 11.18 3.81 7.92
C LEU A 716 12.58 4.27 7.55
N MET A 717 13.27 3.46 6.75
CA MET A 717 14.54 3.84 6.15
C MET A 717 14.30 4.94 5.13
N GLN A 718 15.11 5.99 5.17
CA GLN A 718 15.14 6.99 4.12
C GLN A 718 15.82 6.41 2.87
N PHE A 719 15.46 6.87 1.68
CA PHE A 719 16.22 6.53 0.48
C PHE A 719 17.61 7.16 0.55
N ASP A 720 18.65 6.36 0.37
CA ASP A 720 20.01 6.83 0.09
C ASP A 720 20.23 6.70 -1.42
N PRO A 721 20.49 7.79 -2.16
CA PRO A 721 20.89 7.73 -3.57
C PRO A 721 22.17 6.92 -3.82
N GLY A 722 22.98 6.71 -2.77
CA GLY A 722 24.31 6.14 -2.85
C GLY A 722 25.31 7.07 -3.52
N LEU A 723 26.57 6.64 -3.53
CA LEU A 723 27.52 7.14 -4.52
C LEU A 723 27.13 6.55 -5.88
N GLU A 724 26.97 7.40 -6.90
CA GLU A 724 26.73 6.93 -8.26
C GLU A 724 27.77 5.86 -8.63
N TYR A 725 27.30 4.71 -9.11
CA TYR A 725 28.19 3.74 -9.76
C TYR A 725 28.67 4.35 -11.08
N LYS A 726 29.72 5.15 -11.00
CA LYS A 726 30.55 5.50 -12.15
C LYS A 726 31.18 4.19 -12.61
N PRO A 727 30.78 3.63 -13.78
CA PRO A 727 31.46 2.46 -14.30
C PRO A 727 32.91 2.86 -14.48
N ASN A 728 33.82 2.11 -13.84
CA ASN A 728 35.24 2.47 -13.81
C ASN A 728 35.85 2.18 -15.20
N ARG A 729 35.57 3.06 -16.16
CA ARG A 729 36.30 3.21 -17.42
C ARG A 729 37.72 3.52 -17.01
N GLY A 730 38.55 2.49 -16.93
CA GLY A 730 39.95 2.65 -16.55
C GLY A 730 40.58 3.68 -17.47
N ASP A 731 41.13 4.74 -16.88
CA ASP A 731 41.95 5.70 -17.61
C ASP A 731 43.12 4.92 -18.20
N ALA A 732 43.04 4.66 -19.50
CA ALA A 732 44.09 4.01 -20.25
C ALA A 732 45.28 4.97 -20.26
N VAL A 733 46.25 4.68 -19.39
CA VAL A 733 47.52 5.41 -19.33
C VAL A 733 48.11 5.42 -20.73
N LYS A 734 48.28 6.62 -21.29
CA LYS A 734 49.09 6.80 -22.49
C LYS A 734 50.54 6.62 -22.10
N ASP A 735 51.11 5.48 -22.45
CA ASP A 735 52.55 5.27 -22.45
C ASP A 735 53.17 6.08 -23.61
N ASP A 736 53.46 7.36 -23.34
CA ASP A 736 54.30 8.19 -24.20
C ASP A 736 55.77 7.70 -24.10
N ASN A 737 56.11 6.61 -24.81
CA ASN A 737 57.50 6.18 -25.08
C ASN A 737 57.60 5.09 -26.17
N SER A 738 57.60 5.47 -27.46
CA SER A 738 58.33 4.85 -28.59
C SER A 738 58.04 5.57 -29.91
#